data_AF-A0A7C5KQI0-F1
#
_entry.id   AF-A0A7C5KQI0-F1
#
_cell.length_a   1.000
_cell.length_b   1.000
_cell.length_c   1.000
_cell.angle_alpha   90.00
_cell.angle_beta   90.00
_cell.angle_gamma   90.00
#
_symmetry.space_group_name_H-M   'P 1'
#
loop_
_entity.id
_entity.type
_entity.pdbx_description
1 polymer ?
#
loop_
_entity_poly.entity_id
_entity_poly.type
_entity_poly.pdbx_seq_one_letter_code
_entity_poly.pdbx_strand_id
1 'polypeptide(L)'
;MNALSSASRRLVDRWRIPPDVIVMTTAILVGLATGVGSIILHYMLRAVEWVGYTWLPEVTQHWGRAYVVLAPAVGGLLAGILIYNYAREAKGHGVPEVMEAIALRGGRIRPIVAVIKSVASAITIGSGGAAGREGPMVQIGSGLGSTLGQALKLSDDRVSNLVACGAAGGIAATFNTPIAGVIFALEVVLGGRFSVNYFSSVVISAVTASIVGRSFFGEAPAFAIPFKYGINSLWEFAFYPLLGVLAAGVGWAFVRLLYASEDLFDNWKQVPEWVKPAVGGAVLGGVALVYPLIMHSIQWHRTPQIFNVGYDIIEAVLANQMGLTVVLALMVLKLIAVSLTLGSGGSGGIFAPALFMGAMLGAAFAIVGDFLFPALALSPGAYALVGMGAVFSASAHAPITAVLILFELTGDYHIILPLMITVVVATLLAQHWLSGESIYTLKLTRRGIRLQKGRDVDILQTVLVEEVMTHNLQTVPLDMTLSDLSDLFAQTHHHGFMVLDKQGKLWGVVTVGDLEEALERGKPLEAKVEDIGTSWPHLKVAFPDSPIGETLAQMGARGLGRMPVVDREDPYHLLGIVRRGDIIQAYDLALARRAEGRQRAMQTQRNNADDNAELVDIFLYSGDKVIGKTVQEVAPQLPPDSVLISIYRNGKLVIPHGNTVFQSGDHITAFSRSKDVKALLHCFRGESNIEGTEFVEIFLKEGDKVAGKTVQEVASQLPPDSVLISIRRNGKLIVPHGSTVFQPGDHITAFVRTEDAEKLFHCLHG
;
A
#
# COMPACT_ATOMS: atom_id res chain seq x y z
N MET A 1 -28.87 -3.49 -27.75
CA MET A 1 -27.41 -3.66 -27.52
C MET A 1 -26.94 -5.13 -27.40
N ASN A 2 -27.78 -6.15 -27.63
CA ASN A 2 -27.36 -7.56 -27.50
C ASN A 2 -26.82 -8.20 -28.79
N ALA A 3 -27.20 -7.72 -29.98
CA ALA A 3 -26.83 -8.33 -31.27
C ALA A 3 -25.35 -8.09 -31.70
N LEU A 4 -24.76 -6.96 -31.32
CA LEU A 4 -23.33 -6.67 -31.60
C LEU A 4 -22.37 -7.51 -30.71
N SER A 5 -22.87 -8.02 -29.57
CA SER A 5 -22.06 -8.76 -28.59
C SER A 5 -21.86 -10.24 -28.91
N SER A 6 -22.73 -10.82 -29.73
CA SER A 6 -22.60 -12.21 -30.21
C SER A 6 -21.66 -12.30 -31.41
N ALA A 7 -21.57 -11.24 -32.22
CA ALA A 7 -20.68 -11.20 -33.39
C ALA A 7 -19.21 -11.15 -32.97
N SER A 8 -18.87 -10.35 -31.96
CA SER A 8 -17.48 -10.24 -31.47
C SER A 8 -16.98 -11.53 -30.81
N ARG A 9 -17.81 -12.20 -29.99
CA ARG A 9 -17.48 -13.52 -29.42
C ARG A 9 -17.30 -14.59 -30.50
N ARG A 10 -18.19 -14.64 -31.50
CA ARG A 10 -18.07 -15.58 -32.62
C ARG A 10 -16.87 -15.32 -33.52
N LEU A 11 -16.34 -14.10 -33.58
CA LEU A 11 -15.13 -13.79 -34.35
C LEU A 11 -13.86 -14.25 -33.61
N VAL A 12 -13.79 -14.01 -32.30
CA VAL A 12 -12.63 -14.40 -31.46
C VAL A 12 -12.58 -15.91 -31.20
N ASP A 13 -13.71 -16.60 -31.07
CA ASP A 13 -13.72 -18.05 -30.88
C ASP A 13 -13.51 -18.83 -32.20
N ARG A 14 -13.81 -18.22 -33.36
CA ARG A 14 -13.70 -18.86 -34.67
C ARG A 14 -12.28 -18.80 -35.25
N TRP A 15 -11.46 -17.88 -34.75
CA TRP A 15 -10.03 -17.80 -35.04
C TRP A 15 -9.32 -18.15 -33.73
N ARG A 16 -8.62 -19.29 -33.66
CA ARG A 16 -7.78 -19.68 -32.50
C ARG A 16 -6.60 -18.70 -32.34
N ILE A 17 -6.87 -17.43 -32.03
CA ILE A 17 -5.86 -16.40 -31.89
C ILE A 17 -5.06 -16.72 -30.61
N PRO A 18 -3.72 -16.81 -30.69
CA PRO A 18 -2.90 -17.05 -29.53
C PRO A 18 -3.18 -16.01 -28.43
N PRO A 19 -3.21 -16.41 -27.15
CA PRO A 19 -3.44 -15.49 -26.03
C PRO A 19 -2.53 -14.25 -26.07
N ASP A 20 -1.28 -14.43 -26.48
CA ASP A 20 -0.27 -13.36 -26.56
C ASP A 20 -0.63 -12.29 -27.60
N VAL A 21 -1.20 -12.70 -28.74
CA VAL A 21 -1.62 -11.76 -29.80
C VAL A 21 -2.77 -10.89 -29.31
N ILE A 22 -3.70 -11.44 -28.53
CA ILE A 22 -4.81 -10.68 -27.93
C ILE A 22 -4.26 -9.63 -26.96
N VAL A 23 -3.32 -10.04 -26.10
CA VAL A 23 -2.70 -9.14 -25.11
C VAL A 23 -1.90 -8.03 -25.79
N MET A 24 -1.10 -8.34 -26.81
CA MET A 24 -0.34 -7.33 -27.56
C MET A 24 -1.26 -6.37 -28.32
N THR A 25 -2.27 -6.87 -29.02
CA THR A 25 -3.21 -6.03 -29.79
C THR A 25 -4.00 -5.11 -28.86
N THR A 26 -4.48 -5.62 -27.73
CA THR A 26 -5.20 -4.80 -26.76
C THR A 26 -4.28 -3.77 -26.10
N ALA A 27 -3.02 -4.10 -25.81
CA ALA A 27 -2.04 -3.14 -25.30
C ALA A 27 -1.77 -1.99 -26.30
N ILE A 28 -1.63 -2.27 -27.59
CA ILE A 28 -1.48 -1.23 -28.64
C ILE A 28 -2.71 -0.31 -28.66
N LEU A 29 -3.92 -0.88 -28.62
CA LEU A 29 -5.15 -0.10 -28.62
C LEU A 29 -5.26 0.80 -27.37
N VAL A 30 -4.87 0.30 -26.20
CA VAL A 30 -4.82 1.09 -24.97
C VAL A 30 -3.78 2.20 -25.08
N GLY A 31 -2.59 1.91 -25.62
CA GLY A 31 -1.55 2.90 -25.86
C GLY A 31 -2.01 4.03 -26.79
N LEU A 32 -2.63 3.68 -27.92
CA LEU A 32 -3.23 4.64 -28.86
C LEU A 32 -4.29 5.52 -28.18
N ALA A 33 -5.25 4.89 -27.49
CA ALA A 33 -6.33 5.59 -26.82
C ALA A 33 -5.80 6.53 -25.71
N THR A 34 -4.78 6.09 -24.97
CA THR A 34 -4.19 6.87 -23.89
C THR A 34 -3.34 8.03 -24.43
N GLY A 35 -2.61 7.83 -25.54
CA GLY A 35 -1.90 8.90 -26.23
C GLY A 35 -2.85 10.00 -26.72
N VAL A 36 -3.95 9.62 -27.38
CA VAL A 36 -5.02 10.55 -27.78
C VAL A 36 -5.66 11.23 -26.56
N GLY A 37 -5.90 10.48 -25.49
CA GLY A 37 -6.40 11.02 -24.23
C GLY A 37 -5.50 12.11 -23.64
N SER A 38 -4.17 11.94 -23.72
CA SER A 38 -3.19 12.94 -23.28
C SER A 38 -3.29 14.24 -24.07
N ILE A 39 -3.44 14.13 -25.40
CA ILE A 39 -3.62 15.28 -26.30
C ILE A 39 -4.92 16.03 -25.97
N ILE A 40 -6.02 15.30 -25.80
CA ILE A 40 -7.32 15.89 -25.44
C ILE A 40 -7.21 16.64 -24.10
N LEU A 41 -6.63 16.00 -23.06
CA LEU A 41 -6.46 16.64 -21.76
C LEU A 41 -5.61 17.92 -21.86
N HIS A 42 -4.53 17.89 -22.63
CA HIS A 42 -3.66 19.05 -22.84
C HIS A 42 -4.39 20.24 -23.46
N TYR A 43 -5.18 20.01 -24.51
CA TYR A 43 -5.97 21.07 -25.15
C TYR A 43 -7.08 21.59 -24.24
N MET A 44 -7.75 20.71 -23.49
CA MET A 44 -8.76 21.13 -22.52
C MET A 44 -8.15 22.03 -21.43
N LEU A 45 -6.97 21.67 -20.93
CA LEU A 45 -6.26 22.44 -19.90
C LEU A 45 -5.87 23.82 -20.43
N ARG A 46 -5.29 23.89 -21.63
CA ARG A 46 -4.97 25.17 -22.30
C ARG A 46 -6.21 26.02 -22.58
N ALA A 47 -7.32 25.42 -22.95
CA ALA A 47 -8.56 26.14 -23.19
C ALA A 47 -9.08 26.81 -21.91
N VAL A 48 -9.11 26.07 -20.79
CA VAL A 48 -9.53 26.63 -19.50
C VAL A 48 -8.54 27.70 -19.03
N GLU A 49 -7.24 27.47 -19.18
CA GLU A 49 -6.19 28.45 -18.83
C GLU A 49 -6.32 29.74 -19.65
N TRP A 50 -6.58 29.64 -20.95
CA TRP A 50 -6.84 30.78 -21.81
C TRP A 50 -8.09 31.55 -21.34
N VAL A 51 -9.18 30.85 -21.02
CA VAL A 51 -10.40 31.49 -20.48
C VAL A 51 -10.10 32.21 -19.17
N GLY A 52 -9.41 31.57 -18.23
CA GLY A 52 -9.16 32.10 -16.88
C GLY A 52 -8.12 33.23 -16.81
N TYR A 53 -7.11 33.21 -17.68
CA TYR A 53 -5.94 34.09 -17.55
C TYR A 53 -5.59 34.92 -18.78
N THR A 54 -6.31 34.74 -19.89
CA THR A 54 -6.22 35.64 -21.05
C THR A 54 -7.55 36.37 -21.25
N TRP A 55 -8.65 35.63 -21.43
CA TRP A 55 -9.96 36.23 -21.71
C TRP A 55 -10.59 36.93 -20.48
N LEU A 56 -10.64 36.26 -19.32
CA LEU A 56 -11.29 36.81 -18.12
C LEU A 56 -10.66 38.15 -17.66
N PRO A 57 -9.32 38.30 -17.56
CA PRO A 57 -8.71 39.59 -17.23
C PRO A 57 -9.02 40.70 -18.23
N GLU A 58 -9.18 40.38 -19.53
CA GLU A 58 -9.53 41.36 -20.57
C GLU A 58 -10.97 41.88 -20.43
N VAL A 59 -11.90 41.01 -20.03
CA VAL A 59 -13.31 41.40 -19.81
C VAL A 59 -13.50 42.08 -18.44
N THR A 60 -12.70 41.70 -17.43
CA THR A 60 -12.79 42.24 -16.06
C THR A 60 -11.73 43.28 -15.75
N GLN A 61 -11.22 44.03 -16.75
CA GLN A 61 -10.16 45.03 -16.54
C GLN A 61 -10.48 46.03 -15.42
N HIS A 62 -11.75 46.42 -15.29
CA HIS A 62 -12.24 47.33 -14.25
C HIS A 62 -12.19 46.76 -12.82
N TRP A 63 -12.10 45.43 -12.67
CA TRP A 63 -12.05 44.74 -11.38
C TRP A 63 -10.60 44.43 -10.95
N GLY A 64 -9.61 44.94 -11.69
CA GLY A 64 -8.20 44.74 -11.40
C GLY A 64 -7.81 43.27 -11.39
N ARG A 65 -7.14 42.83 -10.32
CA ARG A 65 -6.63 41.44 -10.17
C ARG A 65 -7.66 40.46 -9.57
N ALA A 66 -8.94 40.82 -9.53
CA ALA A 66 -10.00 39.95 -8.97
C ALA A 66 -10.09 38.58 -9.66
N TYR A 67 -9.72 38.49 -10.95
CA TYR A 67 -9.69 37.25 -11.72
C TYR A 67 -8.83 36.15 -11.06
N VAL A 68 -7.80 36.53 -10.29
CA VAL A 68 -6.90 35.60 -9.58
C VAL A 68 -7.63 34.78 -8.51
N VAL A 69 -8.70 35.33 -7.94
CA VAL A 69 -9.57 34.64 -6.98
C VAL A 69 -10.76 34.00 -7.67
N LEU A 70 -11.37 34.72 -8.61
CA LEU A 70 -12.58 34.27 -9.27
C LEU A 70 -12.35 33.03 -10.13
N ALA A 71 -11.25 32.98 -10.91
CA ALA A 71 -10.96 31.84 -11.77
C ALA A 71 -10.86 30.51 -10.98
N PRO A 72 -10.00 30.39 -9.94
CA PRO A 72 -9.91 29.14 -9.19
C PRO A 72 -11.15 28.85 -8.35
N ALA A 73 -11.87 29.86 -7.86
CA ALA A 73 -13.12 29.65 -7.12
C ALA A 73 -14.24 29.07 -8.02
N VAL A 74 -14.45 29.66 -9.19
CA VAL A 74 -15.46 29.19 -10.16
C VAL A 74 -15.05 27.85 -10.76
N GLY A 75 -13.76 27.67 -11.10
CA GLY A 75 -13.26 26.38 -11.58
C GLY A 75 -13.42 25.29 -10.53
N GLY A 76 -13.11 25.58 -9.26
CA GLY A 76 -13.36 24.69 -8.14
C GLY A 76 -14.84 24.32 -8.01
N LEU A 77 -15.75 25.28 -8.13
CA LEU A 77 -17.19 25.04 -8.09
C LEU A 77 -17.65 24.09 -9.21
N LEU A 78 -17.24 24.36 -10.45
CA LEU A 78 -17.61 23.56 -11.61
C LEU A 78 -17.04 22.13 -11.51
N ALA A 79 -15.77 22.00 -11.10
CA ALA A 79 -15.15 20.69 -10.87
C ALA A 79 -15.85 19.94 -9.74
N GLY A 80 -16.18 20.61 -8.63
CA GLY A 80 -16.90 20.04 -7.49
C GLY A 80 -18.27 19.49 -7.86
N ILE A 81 -19.07 20.25 -8.63
CA ILE A 81 -20.38 19.81 -9.14
C ILE A 81 -20.23 18.56 -10.02
N LEU A 82 -19.23 18.55 -10.90
CA LEU A 82 -19.00 17.45 -11.83
C LEU A 82 -18.58 16.16 -11.09
N ILE A 83 -17.64 16.28 -10.15
CA ILE A 83 -17.13 15.16 -9.35
C ILE A 83 -18.26 14.60 -8.47
N TYR A 84 -18.97 15.46 -7.74
CA TYR A 84 -19.99 15.04 -6.78
C TYR A 84 -21.16 14.30 -7.45
N ASN A 85 -21.64 14.79 -8.60
CA ASN A 85 -22.83 14.25 -9.25
C ASN A 85 -22.56 13.03 -10.15
N TYR A 86 -21.38 12.94 -10.79
CA TYR A 86 -21.15 11.92 -11.83
C TYR A 86 -20.13 10.85 -11.45
N ALA A 87 -19.02 11.23 -10.81
CA ALA A 87 -17.94 10.31 -10.47
C ALA A 87 -17.13 10.81 -9.26
N ARG A 88 -17.52 10.40 -8.06
CA ARG A 88 -16.79 10.73 -6.81
C ARG A 88 -15.36 10.17 -6.81
N GLU A 89 -15.13 9.11 -7.58
CA GLU A 89 -13.79 8.52 -7.80
C GLU A 89 -12.84 9.48 -8.53
N ALA A 90 -13.33 10.57 -9.12
CA ALA A 90 -12.49 11.58 -9.73
C ALA A 90 -11.91 12.60 -8.72
N LYS A 91 -12.35 12.62 -7.45
CA LYS A 91 -11.81 13.50 -6.39
C LYS A 91 -10.32 13.23 -6.14
N GLY A 92 -9.53 14.29 -6.01
CA GLY A 92 -8.13 14.20 -5.58
C GLY A 92 -7.18 13.71 -6.68
N HIS A 93 -6.13 12.98 -6.28
CA HIS A 93 -4.97 12.73 -7.15
C HIS A 93 -5.01 11.50 -8.07
N GLY A 94 -6.03 10.63 -7.94
CA GLY A 94 -6.40 9.59 -8.92
C GLY A 94 -5.64 8.26 -8.86
N VAL A 95 -4.34 8.27 -8.54
CA VAL A 95 -3.53 7.03 -8.47
C VAL A 95 -4.04 6.03 -7.41
N PRO A 96 -4.41 6.44 -6.17
CA PRO A 96 -4.97 5.51 -5.18
C PRO A 96 -6.23 4.83 -5.66
N GLU A 97 -7.09 5.53 -6.40
CA GLU A 97 -8.32 4.97 -6.94
C GLU A 97 -8.04 3.88 -7.99
N VAL A 98 -6.96 4.00 -8.75
CA VAL A 98 -6.48 2.94 -9.65
C VAL A 98 -5.95 1.75 -8.86
N MET A 99 -5.12 2.01 -7.83
CA MET A 99 -4.57 0.95 -6.97
C MET A 99 -5.68 0.20 -6.22
N GLU A 100 -6.69 0.91 -5.72
CA GLU A 100 -7.90 0.34 -5.11
C GLU A 100 -8.67 -0.54 -6.10
N ALA A 101 -8.87 -0.07 -7.34
CA ALA A 101 -9.57 -0.84 -8.36
C ALA A 101 -8.82 -2.15 -8.70
N ILE A 102 -7.49 -2.13 -8.78
CA ILE A 102 -6.67 -3.33 -8.99
C ILE A 102 -6.75 -4.27 -7.78
N ALA A 103 -6.63 -3.74 -6.58
CA ALA A 103 -6.57 -4.54 -5.36
C ALA A 103 -7.90 -5.22 -5.04
N LEU A 104 -9.01 -4.48 -5.19
CA LEU A 104 -10.34 -4.91 -4.79
C LEU A 104 -11.18 -5.36 -5.99
N ARG A 105 -11.22 -4.60 -7.08
CA ARG A 105 -12.23 -4.78 -8.16
C ARG A 105 -11.68 -5.49 -9.40
N GLY A 106 -10.54 -6.17 -9.31
CA GLY A 106 -9.92 -6.86 -10.44
C GLY A 106 -9.55 -5.92 -11.59
N GLY A 107 -9.23 -4.66 -11.29
CA GLY A 107 -8.94 -3.62 -12.26
C GLY A 107 -10.17 -2.99 -12.93
N ARG A 108 -11.40 -3.30 -12.51
CA ARG A 108 -12.61 -2.72 -13.11
C ARG A 108 -12.85 -1.29 -12.63
N ILE A 109 -12.82 -0.35 -13.57
CA ILE A 109 -13.06 1.08 -13.38
C ILE A 109 -14.28 1.47 -14.24
N ARG A 110 -15.17 2.31 -13.70
CA ARG A 110 -16.35 2.79 -14.43
C ARG A 110 -15.91 3.69 -15.59
N PRO A 111 -16.38 3.47 -16.84
CA PRO A 111 -15.94 4.24 -18.00
C PRO A 111 -16.12 5.77 -17.88
N ILE A 112 -17.20 6.19 -17.20
CA ILE A 112 -17.50 7.60 -16.95
C ILE A 112 -16.40 8.31 -16.13
N VAL A 113 -15.65 7.57 -15.29
CA VAL A 113 -14.58 8.13 -14.46
C VAL A 113 -13.49 8.74 -15.34
N ALA A 114 -13.13 8.13 -16.48
CA ALA A 114 -12.12 8.69 -17.37
C ALA A 114 -12.55 10.06 -17.92
N VAL A 115 -13.81 10.18 -18.36
CA VAL A 115 -14.35 11.44 -18.90
C VAL A 115 -14.42 12.52 -17.83
N ILE A 116 -15.00 12.19 -16.67
CA ILE A 116 -15.16 13.15 -15.56
C ILE A 116 -13.79 13.56 -15.02
N LYS A 117 -12.83 12.63 -14.93
CA LYS A 117 -11.47 12.96 -14.49
C LYS A 117 -10.78 13.92 -15.46
N SER A 118 -10.92 13.72 -16.77
CA SER A 118 -10.37 14.63 -17.78
C SER A 118 -10.93 16.05 -17.62
N VAL A 119 -12.27 16.18 -17.59
CA VAL A 119 -12.94 17.48 -17.51
C VAL A 119 -12.66 18.16 -16.17
N ALA A 120 -12.83 17.45 -15.04
CA ALA A 120 -12.62 18.02 -13.71
C ALA A 120 -11.18 18.48 -13.49
N SER A 121 -10.20 17.71 -13.98
CA SER A 121 -8.78 18.07 -13.84
C SER A 121 -8.40 19.23 -14.76
N ALA A 122 -8.91 19.26 -16.00
CA ALA A 122 -8.70 20.38 -16.91
C ALA A 122 -9.27 21.68 -16.32
N ILE A 123 -10.48 21.62 -15.74
CA ILE A 123 -11.11 22.78 -15.08
C ILE A 123 -10.28 23.18 -13.86
N THR A 124 -9.99 22.24 -12.94
CA THR A 124 -9.29 22.55 -11.69
C THR A 124 -7.91 23.14 -11.95
N ILE A 125 -7.10 22.50 -12.80
CA ILE A 125 -5.72 22.93 -13.06
C ILE A 125 -5.71 24.17 -13.95
N GLY A 126 -6.48 24.17 -15.04
CA GLY A 126 -6.51 25.29 -15.98
C GLY A 126 -7.06 26.58 -15.37
N SER A 127 -7.95 26.49 -14.37
CA SER A 127 -8.47 27.66 -13.67
C SER A 127 -7.57 28.20 -12.56
N GLY A 128 -6.37 27.63 -12.36
CA GLY A 128 -5.42 28.09 -11.33
C GLY A 128 -5.06 27.09 -10.25
N GLY A 129 -5.78 25.97 -10.15
CA GLY A 129 -5.53 24.95 -9.14
C GLY A 129 -4.10 24.45 -9.21
N ALA A 130 -3.41 24.47 -8.06
CA ALA A 130 -2.02 24.05 -7.97
C ALA A 130 -1.94 22.53 -7.93
N ALA A 131 -1.95 21.90 -9.09
CA ALA A 131 -1.82 20.45 -9.23
C ALA A 131 -1.21 20.07 -10.58
N GLY A 132 -0.67 18.86 -10.63
CA GLY A 132 -0.13 18.25 -11.84
C GLY A 132 -1.19 17.54 -12.69
N ARG A 133 -0.89 17.30 -13.96
CA ARG A 133 -1.80 16.59 -14.90
C ARG A 133 -1.54 15.08 -14.98
N GLU A 134 -0.50 14.60 -14.33
CA GLU A 134 0.03 13.23 -14.45
C GLU A 134 -0.86 12.20 -13.77
N GLY A 135 -1.24 12.45 -12.52
CA GLY A 135 -2.16 11.59 -11.76
C GLY A 135 -3.51 11.39 -12.48
N PRO A 136 -4.13 12.47 -13.00
CA PRO A 136 -5.29 12.37 -13.88
C PRO A 136 -5.02 11.51 -15.11
N MET A 137 -3.90 11.69 -15.80
CA MET A 137 -3.57 10.87 -16.98
C MET A 137 -3.38 9.39 -16.65
N VAL A 138 -2.79 9.06 -15.51
CA VAL A 138 -2.72 7.68 -15.01
C VAL A 138 -4.12 7.10 -14.84
N GLN A 139 -5.05 7.83 -14.22
CA GLN A 139 -6.41 7.37 -13.99
C GLN A 139 -7.25 7.32 -15.28
N ILE A 140 -7.07 8.27 -16.20
CA ILE A 140 -7.73 8.30 -17.51
C ILE A 140 -7.27 7.09 -18.34
N GLY A 141 -5.96 6.91 -18.50
CA GLY A 141 -5.39 5.77 -19.22
C GLY A 141 -5.82 4.43 -18.61
N SER A 142 -5.73 4.32 -17.28
CA SER A 142 -6.23 3.16 -16.52
C SER A 142 -7.72 2.88 -16.79
N GLY A 143 -8.56 3.92 -16.81
CA GLY A 143 -9.98 3.82 -17.12
C GLY A 143 -10.24 3.36 -18.56
N LEU A 144 -9.48 3.85 -19.53
CA LEU A 144 -9.55 3.43 -20.93
C LEU A 144 -9.15 1.95 -21.08
N GLY A 145 -8.04 1.53 -20.46
CA GLY A 145 -7.61 0.13 -20.45
C GLY A 145 -8.63 -0.80 -19.78
N SER A 146 -9.18 -0.37 -18.64
CA SER A 146 -10.24 -1.09 -17.95
C SER A 146 -11.51 -1.22 -18.79
N THR A 147 -11.90 -0.15 -19.49
CA THR A 147 -13.09 -0.11 -20.34
C THR A 147 -12.94 -1.08 -21.51
N LEU A 148 -11.78 -1.11 -22.16
CA LEU A 148 -11.48 -2.05 -23.24
C LEU A 148 -11.53 -3.50 -22.74
N GLY A 149 -10.90 -3.78 -21.60
CA GLY A 149 -10.89 -5.12 -21.01
C GLY A 149 -12.29 -5.60 -20.61
N GLN A 150 -13.12 -4.71 -20.06
CA GLN A 150 -14.52 -4.99 -19.72
C GLN A 150 -15.39 -5.20 -20.96
N ALA A 151 -15.22 -4.38 -22.00
CA ALA A 151 -15.94 -4.53 -23.27
C ALA A 151 -15.66 -5.87 -23.96
N LEU A 152 -14.40 -6.33 -23.88
CA LEU A 152 -13.95 -7.63 -24.38
C LEU A 152 -14.24 -8.79 -23.40
N LYS A 153 -14.78 -8.50 -22.21
CA LYS A 153 -15.08 -9.48 -21.14
C LYS A 153 -13.88 -10.35 -20.77
N LEU A 154 -12.71 -9.74 -20.66
CA LEU A 154 -11.47 -10.42 -20.26
C LEU A 154 -11.50 -10.78 -18.76
N SER A 155 -10.61 -11.71 -18.37
CA SER A 155 -10.39 -12.05 -16.96
C SER A 155 -9.88 -10.84 -16.18
N ASP A 156 -10.15 -10.83 -14.87
CA ASP A 156 -9.73 -9.76 -13.96
C ASP A 156 -8.22 -9.50 -14.02
N ASP A 157 -7.43 -10.55 -14.20
CA ASP A 157 -5.99 -10.46 -14.37
C ASP A 157 -5.59 -9.68 -15.62
N ARG A 158 -6.23 -9.97 -16.76
CA ARG A 158 -6.01 -9.26 -18.03
C ARG A 158 -6.54 -7.84 -17.99
N VAL A 159 -7.67 -7.59 -17.32
CA VAL A 159 -8.19 -6.23 -17.10
C VAL A 159 -7.21 -5.42 -16.26
N SER A 160 -6.69 -6.00 -15.16
CA SER A 160 -5.67 -5.36 -14.33
C SER A 160 -4.39 -5.07 -15.12
N ASN A 161 -3.97 -5.96 -16.02
CA ASN A 161 -2.84 -5.70 -16.90
C ASN A 161 -3.11 -4.55 -17.87
N LEU A 162 -4.31 -4.48 -18.49
CA LEU A 162 -4.68 -3.36 -19.36
C LEU A 162 -4.81 -2.03 -18.60
N VAL A 163 -5.22 -2.06 -17.34
CA VAL A 163 -5.17 -0.90 -16.43
C VAL A 163 -3.73 -0.42 -16.27
N ALA A 164 -2.78 -1.33 -16.00
CA ALA A 164 -1.37 -0.99 -15.91
C ALA A 164 -0.79 -0.47 -17.24
N CYS A 165 -1.20 -1.07 -18.37
CA CYS A 165 -0.86 -0.58 -19.72
C CYS A 165 -1.32 0.87 -19.93
N GLY A 166 -2.53 1.19 -19.48
CA GLY A 166 -3.10 2.54 -19.53
C GLY A 166 -2.39 3.51 -18.59
N ALA A 167 -2.06 3.11 -17.37
CA ALA A 167 -1.27 3.90 -16.44
C ALA A 167 0.11 4.26 -17.02
N ALA A 168 0.83 3.26 -17.55
CA ALA A 168 2.14 3.46 -18.18
C ALA A 168 2.05 4.34 -19.41
N GLY A 169 1.06 4.10 -20.29
CA GLY A 169 0.79 4.94 -21.45
C GLY A 169 0.48 6.39 -21.09
N GLY A 170 -0.22 6.60 -19.97
CA GLY A 170 -0.57 7.93 -19.46
C GLY A 170 0.67 8.74 -19.10
N ILE A 171 1.59 8.16 -18.33
CA ILE A 171 2.87 8.80 -18.01
C ILE A 171 3.73 8.99 -19.27
N ALA A 172 3.85 7.95 -20.09
CA ALA A 172 4.67 7.95 -21.30
C ALA A 172 4.26 9.04 -22.31
N ALA A 173 2.96 9.18 -22.60
CA ALA A 173 2.45 10.19 -23.52
C ALA A 173 2.54 11.62 -22.97
N THR A 174 2.42 11.77 -21.65
CA THR A 174 2.41 13.07 -20.97
C THR A 174 3.80 13.71 -20.95
N PHE A 175 4.84 12.90 -20.80
CA PHE A 175 6.19 13.36 -20.54
C PHE A 175 7.24 12.92 -21.54
N ASN A 176 6.85 12.13 -22.54
CA ASN A 176 7.80 11.49 -23.43
C ASN A 176 8.76 10.50 -22.70
N THR A 177 8.27 9.84 -21.65
CA THR A 177 9.07 8.94 -20.78
C THR A 177 8.53 7.49 -20.75
N PRO A 178 8.62 6.72 -21.86
CA PRO A 178 8.07 5.38 -21.93
C PRO A 178 8.67 4.40 -20.90
N ILE A 179 9.99 4.42 -20.66
CA ILE A 179 10.63 3.45 -19.74
C ILE A 179 10.16 3.72 -18.31
N ALA A 180 10.18 4.99 -17.92
CA ALA A 180 9.79 5.43 -16.61
C ALA A 180 8.28 5.24 -16.34
N GLY A 181 7.45 5.40 -17.38
CA GLY A 181 6.03 5.07 -17.31
C GLY A 181 5.76 3.59 -17.06
N VAL A 182 6.52 2.69 -17.69
CA VAL A 182 6.45 1.24 -17.44
C VAL A 182 6.83 0.94 -16.00
N ILE A 183 7.97 1.45 -15.53
CA ILE A 183 8.42 1.18 -14.16
C ILE A 183 7.46 1.80 -13.13
N PHE A 184 6.90 2.99 -13.37
CA PHE A 184 5.85 3.56 -12.52
C PHE A 184 4.64 2.63 -12.39
N ALA A 185 4.17 2.04 -13.50
CA ALA A 185 3.06 1.12 -13.47
C ALA A 185 3.38 -0.17 -12.69
N LEU A 186 4.61 -0.67 -12.76
CA LEU A 186 5.02 -1.89 -12.05
C LEU A 186 5.31 -1.64 -10.55
N GLU A 187 6.07 -0.59 -10.24
CA GLU A 187 6.53 -0.25 -8.90
C GLU A 187 5.41 0.36 -8.05
N VAL A 188 4.62 1.29 -8.62
CA VAL A 188 3.59 2.04 -7.89
C VAL A 188 2.20 1.42 -8.08
N VAL A 189 1.76 1.22 -9.33
CA VAL A 189 0.37 0.84 -9.62
C VAL A 189 0.09 -0.64 -9.32
N LEU A 190 0.97 -1.54 -9.76
CA LEU A 190 0.86 -2.99 -9.50
C LEU A 190 1.51 -3.43 -8.18
N GLY A 191 2.19 -2.53 -7.47
CA GLY A 191 2.77 -2.79 -6.16
C GLY A 191 3.85 -3.88 -6.15
N GLY A 192 4.69 -3.93 -7.20
CA GLY A 192 5.83 -4.85 -7.28
C GLY A 192 5.51 -6.26 -7.77
N ARG A 193 4.34 -6.49 -8.37
CA ARG A 193 4.05 -7.74 -9.11
C ARG A 193 4.81 -7.77 -10.44
N PHE A 194 6.11 -8.03 -10.36
CA PHE A 194 6.96 -8.22 -11.53
C PHE A 194 6.70 -9.60 -12.14
N SER A 195 5.64 -9.70 -12.95
CA SER A 195 5.49 -10.82 -13.89
C SER A 195 6.05 -10.41 -15.24
N VAL A 196 6.98 -11.22 -15.78
CA VAL A 196 7.55 -11.05 -17.11
C VAL A 196 6.44 -10.97 -18.18
N ASN A 197 5.31 -11.63 -17.93
CA ASN A 197 4.16 -11.66 -18.84
C ASN A 197 3.44 -10.32 -18.94
N TYR A 198 3.44 -9.48 -17.90
CA TYR A 198 2.83 -8.14 -17.96
C TYR A 198 3.78 -7.12 -18.57
N PHE A 199 5.09 -7.27 -18.30
CA PHE A 199 6.11 -6.33 -18.72
C PHE A 199 6.04 -6.00 -20.22
N SER A 200 5.96 -7.01 -21.09
CA SER A 200 5.92 -6.83 -22.54
C SER A 200 4.74 -5.98 -23.00
N SER A 201 3.53 -6.28 -22.52
CA SER A 201 2.32 -5.54 -22.88
C SER A 201 2.32 -4.10 -22.37
N VAL A 202 2.83 -3.87 -21.16
CA VAL A 202 2.93 -2.52 -20.58
C VAL A 202 3.94 -1.68 -21.39
N VAL A 203 5.07 -2.26 -21.79
CA VAL A 203 6.06 -1.62 -22.67
C VAL A 203 5.44 -1.25 -24.01
N ILE A 204 4.74 -2.19 -24.67
CA ILE A 204 4.10 -1.94 -25.96
C ILE A 204 3.11 -0.77 -25.87
N SER A 205 2.27 -0.75 -24.83
CA SER A 205 1.33 0.35 -24.60
C SER A 205 2.04 1.68 -24.37
N ALA A 206 3.07 1.71 -23.52
CA ALA A 206 3.83 2.92 -23.21
C ALA A 206 4.56 3.49 -24.44
N VAL A 207 5.21 2.64 -25.23
CA VAL A 207 5.86 3.03 -26.49
C VAL A 207 4.84 3.57 -27.48
N THR A 208 3.71 2.87 -27.67
CA THR A 208 2.64 3.30 -28.57
C THR A 208 2.08 4.66 -28.16
N ALA A 209 1.81 4.86 -26.86
CA ALA A 209 1.33 6.13 -26.33
C ALA A 209 2.37 7.26 -26.49
N SER A 210 3.66 6.96 -26.29
CA SER A 210 4.75 7.91 -26.50
C SER A 210 4.89 8.31 -27.97
N ILE A 211 4.78 7.38 -28.93
CA ILE A 211 4.79 7.70 -30.37
C ILE A 211 3.65 8.66 -30.73
N VAL A 212 2.43 8.39 -30.24
CA VAL A 212 1.29 9.30 -30.44
C VAL A 212 1.57 10.66 -29.80
N GLY A 213 2.06 10.70 -28.56
CA GLY A 213 2.43 11.94 -27.89
C GLY A 213 3.47 12.76 -28.66
N ARG A 214 4.57 12.12 -29.10
CA ARG A 214 5.65 12.75 -29.87
C ARG A 214 5.17 13.35 -31.18
N SER A 215 4.23 12.68 -31.86
CA SER A 215 3.69 13.21 -33.12
C SER A 215 2.96 14.55 -32.96
N PHE A 216 2.50 14.88 -31.74
CA PHE A 216 1.81 16.14 -31.44
C PHE A 216 2.66 17.14 -30.64
N PHE A 217 3.46 16.66 -29.67
CA PHE A 217 4.22 17.51 -28.76
C PHE A 217 5.69 17.69 -29.18
N GLY A 218 6.18 16.90 -30.14
CA GLY A 218 7.58 16.85 -30.53
C GLY A 218 8.39 15.82 -29.74
N GLU A 219 9.67 15.67 -30.12
CA GLU A 219 10.57 14.68 -29.53
C GLU A 219 11.42 15.22 -28.37
N ALA A 220 11.35 16.53 -28.12
CA ALA A 220 12.15 17.18 -27.10
C ALA A 220 11.81 16.64 -25.69
N PRO A 221 12.80 16.54 -24.78
CA PRO A 221 12.55 16.28 -23.38
C PRO A 221 11.63 17.35 -22.77
N ALA A 222 10.90 16.98 -21.73
CA ALA A 222 9.95 17.89 -21.08
C ALA A 222 10.63 19.06 -20.36
N PHE A 223 11.90 18.91 -19.96
CA PHE A 223 12.72 19.99 -19.42
C PHE A 223 13.98 20.15 -20.26
N ALA A 224 14.10 21.29 -20.93
CA ALA A 224 15.31 21.64 -21.66
C ALA A 224 16.39 22.08 -20.66
N ILE A 225 17.42 21.24 -20.45
CA ILE A 225 18.55 21.64 -19.60
C ILE A 225 19.50 22.54 -20.41
N PRO A 226 19.70 23.81 -20.02
CA PRO A 226 20.53 24.75 -20.78
C PRO A 226 22.03 24.50 -20.61
N PHE A 227 22.44 23.72 -19.60
CA PHE A 227 23.83 23.43 -19.28
C PHE A 227 24.06 21.93 -19.18
N LYS A 228 25.22 21.44 -19.60
CA LYS A 228 25.63 20.06 -19.28
C LYS A 228 26.05 20.03 -17.82
N TYR A 229 25.17 19.54 -16.95
CA TYR A 229 25.46 19.46 -15.53
C TYR A 229 26.31 18.22 -15.25
N GLY A 230 27.58 18.47 -14.88
CA GLY A 230 28.52 17.45 -14.43
C GLY A 230 28.80 17.57 -12.95
N ILE A 231 29.60 16.64 -12.44
CA ILE A 231 30.17 16.71 -11.10
C ILE A 231 31.48 17.51 -11.22
N ASN A 232 31.58 18.62 -10.50
CA ASN A 232 32.76 19.48 -10.47
C ASN A 232 33.80 18.94 -9.48
N SER A 233 33.35 18.32 -8.38
CA SER A 233 34.22 17.76 -7.34
C SER A 233 33.68 16.46 -6.77
N LEU A 234 34.57 15.50 -6.47
CA LEU A 234 34.19 14.26 -5.77
C LEU A 234 33.60 14.52 -4.38
N TRP A 235 33.93 15.65 -3.75
CA TRP A 235 33.35 16.04 -2.46
C TRP A 235 31.84 16.30 -2.54
N GLU A 236 31.29 16.60 -3.73
CA GLU A 236 29.84 16.76 -3.91
C GLU A 236 29.06 15.50 -3.54
N PHE A 237 29.64 14.31 -3.70
CA PHE A 237 29.03 13.05 -3.27
C PHE A 237 28.73 12.98 -1.77
N ALA A 238 29.40 13.78 -0.94
CA ALA A 238 29.07 13.89 0.49
C ALA A 238 27.83 14.78 0.74
N PHE A 239 27.56 15.75 -0.13
CA PHE A 239 26.43 16.68 0.00
C PHE A 239 25.10 16.10 -0.49
N TYR A 240 25.14 15.21 -1.49
CA TYR A 240 23.94 14.57 -2.05
C TYR A 240 23.13 13.75 -1.02
N PRO A 241 23.73 12.89 -0.17
CA PRO A 241 23.01 12.25 0.94
C PRO A 241 22.34 13.24 1.89
N LEU A 242 22.98 14.38 2.18
CA LEU A 242 22.41 15.43 3.04
C LEU A 242 21.18 16.08 2.39
N LEU A 243 21.25 16.35 1.08
CA LEU A 243 20.07 16.76 0.32
C LEU A 243 18.95 15.70 0.42
N GLY A 244 19.30 14.41 0.41
CA GLY A 244 18.35 13.31 0.59
C GLY A 244 17.61 13.35 1.93
N VAL A 245 18.33 13.67 3.03
CA VAL A 245 17.72 13.86 4.36
C VAL A 245 16.71 15.00 4.34
N LEU A 246 17.09 16.15 3.76
CA LEU A 246 16.18 17.30 3.65
C LEU A 246 14.98 17.00 2.75
N ALA A 247 15.20 16.27 1.65
CA ALA A 247 14.14 15.85 0.74
C ALA A 247 13.15 14.89 1.41
N ALA A 248 13.61 14.01 2.31
CA ALA A 248 12.73 13.20 3.14
C ALA A 248 11.84 14.07 4.04
N GLY A 249 12.38 15.15 4.60
CA GLY A 249 11.63 16.12 5.41
C GLY A 249 10.55 16.84 4.62
N VAL A 250 10.89 17.35 3.44
CA VAL A 250 9.93 18.00 2.54
C VAL A 250 8.88 17.01 2.06
N GLY A 251 9.27 15.78 1.69
CA GLY A 251 8.34 14.72 1.29
C GLY A 251 7.37 14.36 2.42
N TRP A 252 7.87 14.18 3.64
CA TRP A 252 7.05 13.93 4.83
C TRP A 252 6.07 15.07 5.11
N ALA A 253 6.55 16.32 5.08
CA ALA A 253 5.71 17.50 5.27
C ALA A 253 4.63 17.60 4.19
N PHE A 254 4.97 17.27 2.94
CA PHE A 254 4.03 17.26 1.83
C PHE A 254 2.90 16.25 2.04
N VAL A 255 3.23 15.00 2.39
CA VAL A 255 2.22 13.98 2.69
C VAL A 255 1.32 14.42 3.85
N ARG A 256 1.92 14.84 4.97
CA ARG A 256 1.18 15.21 6.18
C ARG A 256 0.26 16.41 5.96
N LEU A 257 0.75 17.46 5.30
CA LEU A 257 -0.04 18.67 5.10
C LEU A 257 -1.18 18.46 4.11
N LEU A 258 -0.93 17.73 3.02
CA LEU A 258 -1.96 17.40 2.04
C LEU A 258 -3.13 16.68 2.72
N TYR A 259 -2.83 15.63 3.50
CA TYR A 259 -3.85 14.84 4.17
C TYR A 259 -4.47 15.57 5.36
N ALA A 260 -3.74 16.40 6.10
CA ALA A 260 -4.31 17.26 7.12
C ALA A 260 -5.31 18.27 6.51
N SER A 261 -5.01 18.79 5.32
CA SER A 261 -5.93 19.64 4.58
C SER A 261 -7.16 18.87 4.11
N GLU A 262 -7.00 17.64 3.61
CA GLU A 262 -8.14 16.77 3.25
C GLU A 262 -9.03 16.51 4.48
N ASP A 263 -8.44 16.17 5.63
CA ASP A 263 -9.16 15.95 6.89
C ASP A 263 -9.90 17.21 7.35
N LEU A 264 -9.30 18.40 7.21
CA LEU A 264 -9.93 19.67 7.58
C LEU A 264 -11.19 19.93 6.75
N PHE A 265 -11.11 19.77 5.42
CA PHE A 265 -12.25 19.97 4.53
C PHE A 265 -13.29 18.86 4.68
N ASP A 266 -12.90 17.61 4.86
CA ASP A 266 -13.82 16.48 5.00
C ASP A 266 -14.58 16.54 6.34
N ASN A 267 -13.94 16.98 7.43
CA ASN A 267 -14.58 17.21 8.73
C ASN A 267 -15.53 18.42 8.74
N TRP A 268 -15.47 19.30 7.75
CA TRP A 268 -16.38 20.43 7.63
C TRP A 268 -17.76 19.99 7.11
N LYS A 269 -18.58 19.44 8.03
CA LYS A 269 -19.90 18.84 7.72
C LYS A 269 -20.98 19.85 7.32
N GLN A 270 -20.84 21.13 7.68
CA GLN A 270 -21.84 22.14 7.34
C GLN A 270 -21.83 22.55 5.86
N VAL A 271 -20.73 22.31 5.14
CA VAL A 271 -20.58 22.72 3.73
C VAL A 271 -20.75 21.50 2.82
N PRO A 272 -21.64 21.56 1.81
CA PRO A 272 -21.78 20.48 0.84
C PRO A 272 -20.47 20.17 0.11
N GLU A 273 -20.19 18.88 -0.13
CA GLU A 273 -18.94 18.43 -0.76
C GLU A 273 -18.63 19.12 -2.10
N TRP A 274 -19.65 19.41 -2.91
CA TRP A 274 -19.49 20.07 -4.21
C TRP A 274 -19.07 21.54 -4.13
N VAL A 275 -19.25 22.21 -2.98
CA VAL A 275 -18.83 23.61 -2.75
C VAL A 275 -17.40 23.69 -2.23
N LYS A 276 -16.92 22.65 -1.53
CA LYS A 276 -15.60 22.67 -0.87
C LYS A 276 -14.45 23.04 -1.82
N PRO A 277 -14.37 22.53 -3.07
CA PRO A 277 -13.30 22.92 -3.98
C PRO A 277 -13.36 24.40 -4.41
N ALA A 278 -14.55 25.01 -4.43
CA ALA A 278 -14.71 26.44 -4.69
C ALA A 278 -14.10 27.29 -3.56
N VAL A 279 -14.29 26.86 -2.31
CA VAL A 279 -13.68 27.51 -1.13
C VAL A 279 -12.17 27.35 -1.17
N GLY A 280 -11.67 26.14 -1.43
CA GLY A 280 -10.24 25.90 -1.60
C GLY A 280 -9.62 26.76 -2.70
N GLY A 281 -10.29 26.87 -3.85
CA GLY A 281 -9.88 27.75 -4.96
C GLY A 281 -9.89 29.24 -4.60
N ALA A 282 -10.91 29.71 -3.88
CA ALA A 282 -10.97 31.10 -3.43
C ALA A 282 -9.84 31.43 -2.45
N VAL A 283 -9.58 30.55 -1.48
CA VAL A 283 -8.48 30.72 -0.51
C VAL A 283 -7.13 30.68 -1.22
N LEU A 284 -6.93 29.76 -2.18
CA LEU A 284 -5.75 29.72 -3.02
C LEU A 284 -5.54 31.03 -3.79
N GLY A 285 -6.59 31.58 -4.37
CA GLY A 285 -6.56 32.89 -5.03
C GLY A 285 -6.22 34.03 -4.07
N GLY A 286 -6.73 33.99 -2.84
CA GLY A 286 -6.39 34.95 -1.80
C GLY A 286 -4.90 34.89 -1.44
N VAL A 287 -4.35 33.68 -1.23
CA VAL A 287 -2.91 33.48 -1.03
C VAL A 287 -2.11 34.07 -2.18
N ALA A 288 -2.55 33.83 -3.43
CA ALA A 288 -1.90 34.32 -4.63
C ALA A 288 -1.87 35.86 -4.77
N LEU A 289 -2.89 36.54 -4.24
CA LEU A 289 -2.93 38.01 -4.19
C LEU A 289 -2.03 38.58 -3.08
N VAL A 290 -1.90 37.87 -1.96
CA VAL A 290 -1.22 38.38 -0.76
C VAL A 290 0.30 38.16 -0.81
N TYR A 291 0.78 37.00 -1.29
CA TYR A 291 2.22 36.69 -1.20
C TYR A 291 3.14 37.72 -1.91
N PRO A 292 2.78 38.32 -3.07
CA PRO A 292 3.64 39.34 -3.71
C PRO A 292 3.73 40.64 -2.90
N LEU A 293 2.72 40.95 -2.08
CA LEU A 293 2.70 42.13 -1.21
C LEU A 293 3.66 41.97 -0.03
N ILE A 294 3.83 40.74 0.45
CA ILE A 294 4.76 40.41 1.53
C ILE A 294 6.18 40.25 0.97
N MET A 295 6.30 39.61 -0.20
CA MET A 295 7.57 39.27 -0.83
C MET A 295 7.76 40.05 -2.14
N HIS A 296 8.23 41.29 -2.03
CA HIS A 296 8.43 42.20 -3.16
C HIS A 296 9.35 41.67 -4.27
N SER A 297 10.20 40.69 -3.95
CA SER A 297 11.09 40.00 -4.89
C SER A 297 10.37 39.03 -5.83
N ILE A 298 9.10 38.70 -5.57
CA ILE A 298 8.32 37.75 -6.35
C ILE A 298 7.19 38.50 -7.06
N GLN A 299 7.35 38.69 -8.36
CA GLN A 299 6.37 39.38 -9.19
C GLN A 299 5.90 38.47 -10.32
N TRP A 300 4.64 38.59 -10.68
CA TRP A 300 4.03 37.90 -11.80
C TRP A 300 3.14 38.87 -12.57
N HIS A 301 2.94 38.58 -13.86
CA HIS A 301 2.19 39.47 -14.74
C HIS A 301 0.73 39.05 -14.88
N ARG A 302 0.47 37.82 -15.36
CA ARG A 302 -0.90 37.30 -15.58
C ARG A 302 -1.24 36.15 -14.64
N THR A 303 -0.37 35.15 -14.55
CA THR A 303 -0.55 33.92 -13.76
C THR A 303 0.41 33.92 -12.56
N PRO A 304 -0.09 33.78 -11.32
CA PRO A 304 0.75 33.56 -10.14
C PRO A 304 1.63 32.30 -10.28
N GLN A 305 2.89 32.36 -9.84
CA GLN A 305 3.85 31.24 -9.97
C GLN A 305 3.40 29.95 -9.26
N ILE A 306 2.53 30.08 -8.26
CA ILE A 306 2.06 28.94 -7.45
C ILE A 306 0.90 28.19 -8.11
N PHE A 307 0.25 28.78 -9.11
CA PHE A 307 -0.87 28.17 -9.84
C PHE A 307 -0.40 27.09 -10.81
N ASN A 308 -1.38 26.35 -11.34
CA ASN A 308 -1.21 25.36 -12.39
C ASN A 308 -0.11 24.32 -12.04
N VAL A 309 0.50 23.73 -13.07
CA VAL A 309 1.52 22.69 -12.93
C VAL A 309 2.86 23.26 -12.45
N GLY A 310 3.31 24.39 -13.02
CA GLY A 310 4.52 25.10 -12.64
C GLY A 310 5.81 24.68 -13.35
N TYR A 311 5.74 24.09 -14.55
CA TYR A 311 6.93 23.67 -15.30
C TYR A 311 7.85 24.82 -15.68
N ASP A 312 7.32 25.97 -16.12
CA ASP A 312 8.13 27.14 -16.49
C ASP A 312 9.02 27.62 -15.32
N ILE A 313 8.52 27.48 -14.09
CA ILE A 313 9.23 27.84 -12.87
C ILE A 313 10.31 26.79 -12.55
N ILE A 314 10.02 25.51 -12.77
CA ILE A 314 11.04 24.44 -12.68
C ILE A 314 12.16 24.74 -13.68
N GLU A 315 11.84 25.00 -14.94
CA GLU A 315 12.83 25.33 -15.98
C GLU A 315 13.66 26.56 -15.62
N ALA A 316 13.06 27.61 -15.07
CA ALA A 316 13.80 28.79 -14.61
C ALA A 316 14.78 28.47 -13.47
N VAL A 317 14.43 27.57 -12.54
CA VAL A 317 15.40 27.08 -11.52
C VAL A 317 16.50 26.25 -12.16
N LEU A 318 16.12 25.34 -13.06
CA LEU A 318 17.07 24.51 -13.82
C LEU A 318 17.96 25.33 -14.73
N ALA A 319 17.61 26.58 -15.03
CA ALA A 319 18.43 27.53 -15.76
C ALA A 319 19.25 28.46 -14.86
N ASN A 320 19.27 28.23 -13.54
CA ASN A 320 19.95 29.06 -12.54
C ASN A 320 19.44 30.52 -12.49
N GLN A 321 18.17 30.78 -12.82
CA GLN A 321 17.62 32.13 -12.94
C GLN A 321 16.91 32.64 -11.68
N MET A 322 16.89 31.87 -10.59
CA MET A 322 16.18 32.23 -9.36
C MET A 322 17.08 32.27 -8.13
N GLY A 323 16.87 33.30 -7.30
CA GLY A 323 17.59 33.50 -6.04
C GLY A 323 16.98 32.73 -4.85
N LEU A 324 17.78 32.59 -3.79
CA LEU A 324 17.46 31.79 -2.59
C LEU A 324 16.09 32.12 -1.97
N THR A 325 15.79 33.40 -1.76
CA THR A 325 14.54 33.84 -1.14
C THR A 325 13.32 33.42 -1.96
N VAL A 326 13.43 33.49 -3.29
CA VAL A 326 12.33 33.17 -4.20
C VAL A 326 12.08 31.66 -4.20
N VAL A 327 13.12 30.84 -4.32
CA VAL A 327 12.96 29.37 -4.35
C VAL A 327 12.41 28.84 -3.02
N LEU A 328 12.90 29.32 -1.87
CA LEU A 328 12.38 28.92 -0.56
C LEU A 328 10.92 29.31 -0.37
N ALA A 329 10.56 30.54 -0.75
CA ALA A 329 9.19 31.02 -0.69
C ALA A 329 8.26 30.19 -1.58
N LEU A 330 8.64 29.96 -2.83
CA LEU A 330 7.84 29.19 -3.78
C LEU A 330 7.69 27.72 -3.36
N MET A 331 8.70 27.12 -2.73
CA MET A 331 8.58 25.78 -2.16
C MET A 331 7.44 25.71 -1.13
N VAL A 332 7.44 26.61 -0.15
CA VAL A 332 6.44 26.65 0.93
C VAL A 332 5.06 27.02 0.37
N LEU A 333 4.99 28.02 -0.50
CA LEU A 333 3.73 28.45 -1.10
C LEU A 333 3.12 27.37 -1.99
N LYS A 334 3.93 26.62 -2.77
CA LYS A 334 3.43 25.51 -3.60
C LYS A 334 2.88 24.39 -2.73
N LEU A 335 3.55 24.06 -1.62
CA LEU A 335 3.08 23.08 -0.65
C LEU A 335 1.67 23.44 -0.10
N ILE A 336 1.47 24.70 0.29
CA ILE A 336 0.17 25.21 0.75
C ILE A 336 -0.85 25.17 -0.40
N ALA A 337 -0.48 25.66 -1.58
CA ALA A 337 -1.37 25.76 -2.73
C ALA A 337 -1.91 24.40 -3.17
N VAL A 338 -1.07 23.38 -3.21
CA VAL A 338 -1.44 22.01 -3.58
C VAL A 338 -2.35 21.38 -2.53
N SER A 339 -2.06 21.62 -1.26
CA SER A 339 -2.88 21.14 -0.14
C SER A 339 -4.29 21.75 -0.18
N LEU A 340 -4.41 23.06 -0.43
CA LEU A 340 -5.69 23.74 -0.60
C LEU A 340 -6.47 23.24 -1.83
N THR A 341 -5.77 23.02 -2.95
CA THR A 341 -6.39 22.59 -4.21
C THR A 341 -6.96 21.17 -4.10
N LEU A 342 -6.12 20.22 -3.68
CA LEU A 342 -6.50 18.81 -3.67
C LEU A 342 -7.23 18.41 -2.38
N GLY A 343 -6.84 18.98 -1.23
CA GLY A 343 -7.48 18.73 0.06
C GLY A 343 -8.93 19.22 0.11
N SER A 344 -9.26 20.31 -0.59
CA SER A 344 -10.65 20.77 -0.71
C SER A 344 -11.53 19.91 -1.63
N GLY A 345 -10.96 18.92 -2.30
CA GLY A 345 -11.67 18.01 -3.20
C GLY A 345 -11.49 18.29 -4.69
N GLY A 346 -10.59 19.21 -5.07
CA GLY A 346 -10.21 19.42 -6.47
C GLY A 346 -9.63 18.16 -7.12
N SER A 347 -9.64 18.12 -8.45
CA SER A 347 -9.06 17.01 -9.23
C SER A 347 -7.74 17.44 -9.85
N GLY A 348 -6.69 16.66 -9.63
CA GLY A 348 -5.37 16.95 -10.18
C GLY A 348 -4.40 15.84 -9.86
N GLY A 349 -3.10 16.10 -9.91
CA GLY A 349 -2.03 15.16 -9.62
C GLY A 349 -1.00 15.77 -8.68
N ILE A 350 -0.28 14.92 -7.96
CA ILE A 350 0.74 15.31 -6.98
C ILE A 350 2.17 15.16 -7.50
N PHE A 351 2.32 14.58 -8.69
CA PHE A 351 3.61 14.29 -9.31
C PHE A 351 4.41 15.56 -9.60
N ALA A 352 3.89 16.46 -10.45
CA ALA A 352 4.57 17.72 -10.75
C ALA A 352 4.80 18.62 -9.52
N PRO A 353 3.85 18.75 -8.57
CA PRO A 353 4.12 19.44 -7.30
C PRO A 353 5.32 18.89 -6.52
N ALA A 354 5.46 17.57 -6.44
CA ALA A 354 6.61 16.95 -5.77
C ALA A 354 7.93 17.30 -6.47
N LEU A 355 7.96 17.25 -7.81
CA LEU A 355 9.10 17.71 -8.59
C LEU A 355 9.39 19.19 -8.35
N PHE A 356 8.37 20.04 -8.36
CA PHE A 356 8.51 21.48 -8.13
C PHE A 356 9.16 21.77 -6.78
N MET A 357 8.65 21.18 -5.70
CA MET A 357 9.21 21.37 -4.35
C MET A 357 10.64 20.84 -4.27
N GLY A 358 10.92 19.71 -4.94
CA GLY A 358 12.26 19.16 -5.05
C GLY A 358 13.25 20.07 -5.80
N ALA A 359 12.83 20.67 -6.91
CA ALA A 359 13.64 21.63 -7.67
C ALA A 359 14.02 22.83 -6.80
N MET A 360 13.03 23.41 -6.11
CA MET A 360 13.27 24.54 -5.21
C MET A 360 14.20 24.17 -4.05
N LEU A 361 14.00 23.00 -3.43
CA LEU A 361 14.84 22.51 -2.34
C LEU A 361 16.29 22.32 -2.80
N GLY A 362 16.49 21.65 -3.93
CA GLY A 362 17.81 21.38 -4.47
C GLY A 362 18.57 22.66 -4.82
N ALA A 363 17.91 23.61 -5.51
CA ALA A 363 18.51 24.90 -5.79
C ALA A 363 18.83 25.70 -4.51
N ALA A 364 17.90 25.73 -3.54
CA ALA A 364 18.16 26.40 -2.26
C ALA A 364 19.37 25.80 -1.54
N PHE A 365 19.47 24.46 -1.52
CA PHE A 365 20.59 23.74 -0.92
C PHE A 365 21.93 24.12 -1.57
N ALA A 366 21.98 24.12 -2.91
CA ALA A 366 23.18 24.49 -3.64
C ALA A 366 23.54 25.97 -3.46
N ILE A 367 22.58 26.90 -3.49
CA ILE A 367 22.85 28.33 -3.28
C ILE A 367 23.43 28.58 -1.88
N VAL A 368 22.91 27.91 -0.85
CA VAL A 368 23.47 27.98 0.51
C VAL A 368 24.84 27.30 0.58
N GLY A 369 25.00 26.15 -0.06
CA GLY A 369 26.25 25.42 -0.09
C GLY A 369 27.36 26.18 -0.82
N ASP A 370 27.04 26.88 -1.91
CA ASP A 370 27.98 27.73 -2.66
C ASP A 370 28.40 28.97 -1.84
N PHE A 371 27.47 29.53 -1.05
CA PHE A 371 27.80 30.59 -0.09
C PHE A 371 28.75 30.13 1.02
N LEU A 372 28.57 28.91 1.54
CA LEU A 372 29.40 28.36 2.62
C LEU A 372 30.73 27.78 2.12
N PHE A 373 30.73 27.19 0.92
CA PHE A 373 31.87 26.52 0.30
C PHE A 373 32.06 26.96 -1.16
N PRO A 374 32.47 28.22 -1.43
CA PRO A 374 32.59 28.76 -2.79
C PRO A 374 33.56 27.98 -3.68
N ALA A 375 34.54 27.30 -3.06
CA ALA A 375 35.54 26.50 -3.77
C ALA A 375 34.96 25.24 -4.44
N LEU A 376 33.75 24.80 -4.04
CA LEU A 376 33.09 23.63 -4.63
C LEU A 376 32.25 23.96 -5.87
N ALA A 377 31.95 25.25 -6.11
CA ALA A 377 31.17 25.74 -7.24
C ALA A 377 29.90 24.91 -7.49
N LEU A 378 29.01 24.84 -6.48
CA LEU A 378 27.83 23.97 -6.52
C LEU A 378 26.79 24.56 -7.48
N SER A 379 26.48 23.85 -8.55
CA SER A 379 25.50 24.30 -9.55
C SER A 379 24.05 24.17 -9.02
N PRO A 380 23.28 25.26 -8.88
CA PRO A 380 21.91 25.19 -8.38
C PRO A 380 20.98 24.29 -9.21
N GLY A 381 21.08 24.35 -10.53
CA GLY A 381 20.27 23.54 -11.43
C GLY A 381 20.61 22.04 -11.35
N ALA A 382 21.87 21.67 -11.09
CA ALA A 382 22.25 20.27 -10.91
C ALA A 382 21.62 19.68 -9.64
N TYR A 383 21.69 20.42 -8.52
CA TYR A 383 21.06 20.00 -7.27
C TYR A 383 19.53 20.07 -7.34
N ALA A 384 18.95 21.00 -8.10
CA ALA A 384 17.52 21.06 -8.36
C ALA A 384 17.02 19.79 -9.07
N LEU A 385 17.73 19.30 -10.09
CA LEU A 385 17.40 18.02 -10.76
C LEU A 385 17.41 16.84 -9.78
N VAL A 386 18.44 16.77 -8.93
CA VAL A 386 18.53 15.71 -7.92
C VAL A 386 17.43 15.84 -6.87
N GLY A 387 17.14 17.06 -6.43
CA GLY A 387 16.08 17.38 -5.47
C GLY A 387 14.68 17.01 -5.99
N MET A 388 14.40 17.26 -7.28
CA MET A 388 13.15 16.85 -7.95
C MET A 388 12.87 15.35 -7.75
N GLY A 389 13.82 14.50 -8.11
CA GLY A 389 13.68 13.05 -7.95
C GLY A 389 13.62 12.63 -6.48
N ALA A 390 14.42 13.25 -5.62
CA ALA A 390 14.48 12.93 -4.19
C ALA A 390 13.16 13.19 -3.45
N VAL A 391 12.53 14.36 -3.64
CA VAL A 391 11.24 14.71 -3.00
C VAL A 391 10.10 13.88 -3.59
N PHE A 392 10.10 13.64 -4.90
CA PHE A 392 9.14 12.73 -5.51
C PHE A 392 9.26 11.33 -4.93
N SER A 393 10.46 10.76 -4.83
CA SER A 393 10.64 9.43 -4.29
C SER A 393 10.34 9.34 -2.79
N ALA A 394 10.70 10.36 -2.00
CA ALA A 394 10.36 10.44 -0.59
C ALA A 394 8.85 10.41 -0.35
N SER A 395 8.07 11.08 -1.19
CA SER A 395 6.60 11.09 -1.07
C SER A 395 5.94 9.85 -1.68
N ALA A 396 6.38 9.41 -2.86
CA ALA A 396 5.78 8.30 -3.61
C ALA A 396 6.26 6.90 -3.18
N HIS A 397 7.41 6.81 -2.51
CA HIS A 397 8.15 5.56 -2.24
C HIS A 397 8.45 4.77 -3.52
N ALA A 398 8.92 5.47 -4.57
CA ALA A 398 9.15 4.92 -5.90
C ALA A 398 10.55 5.30 -6.45
N PRO A 399 11.64 4.78 -5.85
CA PRO A 399 13.00 5.19 -6.16
C PRO A 399 13.43 4.86 -7.59
N ILE A 400 13.08 3.69 -8.13
CA ILE A 400 13.49 3.31 -9.49
C ILE A 400 12.77 4.21 -10.49
N THR A 401 11.48 4.40 -10.28
CA THR A 401 10.68 5.32 -11.08
C THR A 401 11.21 6.75 -11.04
N ALA A 402 11.57 7.27 -9.86
CA ALA A 402 12.09 8.62 -9.71
C ALA A 402 13.35 8.85 -10.54
N VAL A 403 14.30 7.91 -10.48
CA VAL A 403 15.56 7.97 -11.24
C VAL A 403 15.30 7.96 -12.74
N LEU A 404 14.46 7.04 -13.22
CA LEU A 404 14.17 6.89 -14.65
C LEU A 404 13.35 8.05 -15.21
N ILE A 405 12.37 8.56 -14.45
CA ILE A 405 11.58 9.71 -14.89
C ILE A 405 12.50 10.93 -15.04
N LEU A 406 13.35 11.20 -14.07
CA LEU A 406 14.27 12.34 -14.14
C LEU A 406 15.24 12.21 -15.31
N PHE A 407 15.79 11.01 -15.54
CA PHE A 407 16.63 10.74 -16.70
C PHE A 407 15.90 11.02 -18.02
N GLU A 408 14.68 10.48 -18.23
CA GLU A 408 13.97 10.67 -19.50
C GLU A 408 13.38 12.08 -19.67
N LEU A 409 12.98 12.76 -18.59
CA LEU A 409 12.48 14.14 -18.64
C LEU A 409 13.55 15.15 -19.07
N THR A 410 14.81 14.82 -18.82
CA THR A 410 15.95 15.72 -19.00
C THR A 410 16.87 15.33 -20.15
N GLY A 411 16.95 14.03 -20.45
CA GLY A 411 17.89 13.48 -21.42
C GLY A 411 19.35 13.47 -20.94
N ASP A 412 19.62 13.73 -19.65
CA ASP A 412 20.97 13.81 -19.11
C ASP A 412 21.28 12.65 -18.14
N TYR A 413 22.34 11.89 -18.44
CA TYR A 413 22.80 10.76 -17.64
C TYR A 413 23.90 11.13 -16.63
N HIS A 414 24.53 12.31 -16.74
CA HIS A 414 25.74 12.63 -15.97
C HIS A 414 25.48 12.75 -14.46
N ILE A 415 24.25 13.09 -14.05
CA ILE A 415 23.87 13.27 -12.64
C ILE A 415 23.18 12.01 -12.06
N ILE A 416 23.14 10.89 -12.79
CA ILE A 416 22.40 9.71 -12.36
C ILE A 416 22.95 9.12 -11.04
N LEU A 417 24.27 9.13 -10.86
CA LEU A 417 24.91 8.57 -9.66
C LEU A 417 24.54 9.37 -8.40
N PRO A 418 24.73 10.71 -8.36
CA PRO A 418 24.18 11.55 -7.30
C PRO A 418 22.70 11.37 -7.04
N LEU A 419 21.91 11.29 -8.12
CA LEU A 419 20.46 11.13 -8.04
C LEU A 419 20.08 9.84 -7.33
N MET A 420 20.68 8.70 -7.71
CA MET A 420 20.39 7.39 -7.11
C MET A 420 20.66 7.39 -5.61
N ILE A 421 21.83 7.88 -5.16
CA ILE A 421 22.18 7.90 -3.74
C ILE A 421 21.20 8.80 -2.96
N THR A 422 20.94 10.01 -3.47
CA THR A 422 20.02 10.96 -2.83
C THR A 422 18.61 10.40 -2.71
N VAL A 423 18.09 9.82 -3.81
CA VAL A 423 16.76 9.24 -3.90
C VAL A 423 16.59 8.08 -2.93
N VAL A 424 17.58 7.18 -2.83
CA VAL A 424 17.53 6.04 -1.91
C VAL A 424 17.51 6.52 -0.46
N VAL A 425 18.41 7.44 -0.09
CA VAL A 425 18.44 8.02 1.27
C VAL A 425 17.11 8.70 1.61
N ALA A 426 16.60 9.54 0.72
CA ALA A 426 15.33 10.23 0.92
C ALA A 426 14.16 9.26 1.11
N THR A 427 14.13 8.19 0.31
CA THR A 427 13.09 7.16 0.36
C THR A 427 13.12 6.36 1.65
N LEU A 428 14.28 5.87 2.08
CA LEU A 428 14.42 5.05 3.28
C LEU A 428 14.01 5.83 4.55
N LEU A 429 14.42 7.09 4.64
CA LEU A 429 14.05 7.95 5.76
C LEU A 429 12.56 8.28 5.76
N ALA A 430 12.00 8.65 4.60
CA ALA A 430 10.57 8.93 4.49
C ALA A 430 9.71 7.70 4.81
N GLN A 431 10.12 6.51 4.37
CA GLN A 431 9.46 5.25 4.73
C GLN A 431 9.41 5.03 6.24
N HIS A 432 10.50 5.33 6.95
CA HIS A 432 10.52 5.22 8.40
C HIS A 432 9.57 6.25 9.06
N TRP A 433 9.62 7.50 8.62
CA TRP A 433 8.82 8.60 9.21
C TRP A 433 7.33 8.55 8.89
N LEU A 434 6.96 7.90 7.78
CA LEU A 434 5.56 7.69 7.36
C LEU A 434 5.03 6.30 7.74
N SER A 435 5.73 5.56 8.60
CA SER A 435 5.31 4.23 9.07
C SER A 435 5.08 3.22 7.92
N GLY A 436 5.91 3.31 6.88
CA GLY A 436 5.84 2.45 5.69
C GLY A 436 4.88 2.93 4.60
N GLU A 437 4.05 3.94 4.86
CA GLU A 437 3.03 4.41 3.92
C GLU A 437 3.56 5.51 2.99
N SER A 438 3.19 5.48 1.71
CA SER A 438 3.47 6.56 0.76
C SER A 438 2.28 7.53 0.65
N ILE A 439 2.50 8.63 -0.06
CA ILE A 439 1.44 9.56 -0.45
C ILE A 439 0.30 8.87 -1.21
N TYR A 440 0.53 7.71 -1.84
CA TYR A 440 -0.51 6.95 -2.53
C TYR A 440 -1.20 5.93 -1.63
N THR A 441 -0.45 5.21 -0.78
CA THR A 441 -1.01 4.13 0.05
C THR A 441 -1.67 4.64 1.32
N LEU A 442 -1.24 5.79 1.87
CA LEU A 442 -1.83 6.35 3.09
C LEU A 442 -3.33 6.63 2.95
N LYS A 443 -3.80 7.11 1.79
CA LYS A 443 -5.23 7.28 1.50
C LYS A 443 -6.02 5.98 1.62
N LEU A 444 -5.42 4.88 1.13
CA LEU A 444 -6.03 3.56 1.14
C LEU A 444 -6.04 2.98 2.55
N THR A 445 -4.94 3.10 3.28
CA THR A 445 -4.84 2.64 4.67
C THR A 445 -5.85 3.38 5.57
N ARG A 446 -6.07 4.68 5.35
CA ARG A 446 -7.12 5.46 6.03
C ARG A 446 -8.55 4.99 5.73
N ARG A 447 -8.78 4.37 4.56
CA ARG A 447 -10.04 3.71 4.19
C ARG A 447 -10.11 2.24 4.65
N GLY A 448 -9.15 1.78 5.47
CA GLY A 448 -9.06 0.39 5.92
C GLY A 448 -8.46 -0.58 4.90
N ILE A 449 -7.94 -0.09 3.76
CA ILE A 449 -7.39 -0.90 2.67
C ILE A 449 -5.87 -0.93 2.80
N ARG A 450 -5.32 -2.04 3.32
CA ARG A 450 -3.86 -2.26 3.41
C ARG A 450 -3.35 -3.05 2.22
N LEU A 451 -2.49 -2.42 1.41
CA LEU A 451 -1.81 -3.06 0.28
C LEU A 451 -0.47 -3.64 0.75
N GLN A 452 -0.46 -4.90 1.21
CA GLN A 452 0.79 -5.61 1.53
C GLN A 452 1.63 -5.85 0.26
N LYS A 453 2.90 -5.41 0.27
CA LYS A 453 3.90 -5.65 -0.78
C LYS A 453 4.50 -7.07 -0.62
N GLY A 454 4.76 -7.78 -1.72
CA GLY A 454 5.51 -9.06 -1.71
C GLY A 454 4.69 -10.35 -1.48
N ARG A 455 3.43 -10.34 -1.89
CA ARG A 455 2.34 -11.10 -1.25
C ARG A 455 2.21 -12.60 -1.58
N ASP A 456 2.91 -13.16 -2.56
CA ASP A 456 2.67 -14.56 -2.94
C ASP A 456 3.26 -15.55 -1.91
N VAL A 457 4.37 -15.19 -1.25
CA VAL A 457 4.90 -15.92 -0.08
C VAL A 457 4.07 -15.63 1.17
N ASP A 458 3.46 -14.43 1.25
CA ASP A 458 2.67 -13.93 2.39
C ASP A 458 1.27 -14.61 2.48
N ILE A 459 0.68 -15.02 1.36
CA ILE A 459 -0.61 -15.73 1.36
C ILE A 459 -0.48 -17.11 2.03
N LEU A 460 0.61 -17.82 1.75
CA LEU A 460 0.95 -19.07 2.43
C LEU A 460 1.39 -18.86 3.89
N GLN A 461 1.57 -17.62 4.37
CA GLN A 461 1.74 -17.36 5.81
C GLN A 461 0.41 -17.46 6.58
N THR A 462 -0.73 -17.48 5.88
CA THR A 462 -2.08 -17.54 6.49
C THR A 462 -2.61 -18.95 6.70
N VAL A 463 -1.84 -19.98 6.30
CA VAL A 463 -2.20 -21.40 6.44
C VAL A 463 -1.11 -22.06 7.27
N LEU A 464 -1.51 -22.72 8.35
CA LEU A 464 -0.60 -23.46 9.23
C LEU A 464 -0.32 -24.86 8.66
N VAL A 465 0.82 -25.42 9.04
CA VAL A 465 1.23 -26.78 8.64
C VAL A 465 0.20 -27.81 9.11
N GLU A 466 -0.34 -27.66 10.32
CA GLU A 466 -1.35 -28.58 10.86
C GLU A 466 -2.63 -28.68 10.00
N GLU A 467 -2.95 -27.62 9.25
CA GLU A 467 -4.17 -27.56 8.45
C GLU A 467 -4.08 -28.39 7.16
N VAL A 468 -2.85 -28.69 6.71
CA VAL A 468 -2.57 -29.29 5.40
C VAL A 468 -1.66 -30.50 5.46
N MET A 469 -1.04 -30.80 6.61
CA MET A 469 -0.16 -31.95 6.73
C MET A 469 -0.90 -33.27 6.54
N THR A 470 -0.23 -34.23 5.90
CA THR A 470 -0.75 -35.59 5.77
C THR A 470 -0.52 -36.34 7.09
N HIS A 471 -1.60 -36.80 7.72
CA HIS A 471 -1.56 -37.63 8.93
C HIS A 471 -1.49 -39.13 8.67
N ASN A 472 -1.85 -39.59 7.47
CA ASN A 472 -1.74 -41.01 7.11
C ASN A 472 -0.30 -41.35 6.74
N LEU A 473 0.48 -41.72 7.75
CA LEU A 473 1.90 -41.95 7.64
C LEU A 473 2.19 -43.42 7.31
N GLN A 474 2.70 -43.68 6.10
CA GLN A 474 3.44 -44.91 5.85
C GLN A 474 4.89 -44.70 6.29
N THR A 475 5.34 -45.54 7.22
CA THR A 475 6.68 -45.48 7.82
C THR A 475 7.39 -46.81 7.66
N VAL A 476 8.72 -46.79 7.70
CA VAL A 476 9.56 -48.00 7.64
C VAL A 476 10.38 -48.14 8.93
N PRO A 477 10.63 -49.37 9.40
CA PRO A 477 11.50 -49.59 10.56
C PRO A 477 12.98 -49.52 10.16
N LEU A 478 13.84 -49.19 11.13
CA LEU A 478 15.30 -49.08 10.98
C LEU A 478 15.98 -50.34 10.41
N ASP A 479 15.48 -51.51 10.79
CA ASP A 479 16.07 -52.82 10.47
C ASP A 479 15.49 -53.48 9.23
N MET A 480 14.61 -52.77 8.50
CA MET A 480 14.13 -53.20 7.18
C MET A 480 15.31 -53.35 6.21
N THR A 481 15.32 -54.43 5.42
CA THR A 481 16.36 -54.68 4.43
C THR A 481 16.18 -53.79 3.20
N LEU A 482 17.26 -53.54 2.45
CA LEU A 482 17.18 -52.79 1.19
C LEU A 482 16.33 -53.52 0.14
N SER A 483 16.30 -54.85 0.17
CA SER A 483 15.40 -55.64 -0.69
C SER A 483 13.93 -55.32 -0.40
N ASP A 484 13.52 -55.38 0.86
CA ASP A 484 12.13 -55.11 1.26
C ASP A 484 11.76 -53.64 1.00
N LEU A 485 12.72 -52.72 1.20
CA LEU A 485 12.54 -51.30 0.90
C LEU A 485 12.34 -51.06 -0.61
N SER A 486 13.10 -51.75 -1.46
CA SER A 486 12.96 -51.69 -2.92
C SER A 486 11.57 -52.17 -3.36
N ASP A 487 11.12 -53.30 -2.82
CA ASP A 487 9.78 -53.84 -3.10
C ASP A 487 8.67 -52.89 -2.63
N LEU A 488 8.85 -52.27 -1.45
CA LEU A 488 7.91 -51.29 -0.92
C LEU A 488 7.82 -50.04 -1.81
N PHE A 489 8.94 -49.53 -2.32
CA PHE A 489 8.94 -48.43 -3.28
C PHE A 489 8.23 -48.80 -4.58
N ALA A 490 8.46 -50.02 -5.09
CA ALA A 490 7.79 -50.51 -6.30
C ALA A 490 6.27 -50.64 -6.14
N GLN A 491 5.80 -51.07 -4.96
CA GLN A 491 4.37 -51.28 -4.68
C GLN A 491 3.61 -49.99 -4.39
N THR A 492 4.21 -49.07 -3.64
CA THR A 492 3.54 -47.84 -3.15
C THR A 492 3.70 -46.65 -4.09
N HIS A 493 4.67 -46.72 -5.02
CA HIS A 493 5.11 -45.60 -5.85
C HIS A 493 5.46 -44.35 -5.03
N HIS A 494 5.80 -44.50 -3.75
CA HIS A 494 6.26 -43.41 -2.91
C HIS A 494 7.74 -43.13 -3.21
N HIS A 495 8.13 -41.86 -3.17
CA HIS A 495 9.52 -41.48 -3.43
C HIS A 495 10.40 -41.41 -2.16
N GLY A 496 9.88 -41.88 -1.01
CA GLY A 496 10.56 -41.82 0.29
C GLY A 496 9.63 -41.96 1.49
N PHE A 497 10.16 -42.50 2.58
CA PHE A 497 9.45 -42.86 3.81
C PHE A 497 10.09 -42.25 5.05
N MET A 498 9.28 -42.06 6.11
CA MET A 498 9.79 -41.72 7.43
C MET A 498 10.28 -43.01 8.11
N VAL A 499 11.46 -42.96 8.72
CA VAL A 499 12.09 -44.10 9.39
C VAL A 499 11.85 -43.97 10.89
N LEU A 500 11.25 -45.00 11.48
CA LEU A 500 10.99 -45.07 12.92
C LEU A 500 11.92 -46.08 13.60
N ASP A 501 12.27 -45.79 14.85
CA ASP A 501 12.96 -46.72 15.71
C ASP A 501 12.02 -47.77 16.34
N LYS A 502 12.59 -48.68 17.14
CA LYS A 502 11.83 -49.76 17.80
C LYS A 502 10.84 -49.25 18.85
N GLN A 503 10.98 -47.99 19.28
CA GLN A 503 10.11 -47.32 20.23
C GLN A 503 9.05 -46.44 19.53
N GLY A 504 9.02 -46.44 18.18
CA GLY A 504 8.09 -45.64 17.39
C GLY A 504 8.48 -44.16 17.27
N LYS A 505 9.72 -43.81 17.63
CA LYS A 505 10.27 -42.46 17.52
C LYS A 505 10.86 -42.22 16.13
N LEU A 506 10.77 -40.98 15.66
CA LEU A 506 11.37 -40.56 14.40
C LEU A 506 12.89 -40.64 14.49
N TRP A 507 13.47 -41.53 13.68
CA TRP A 507 14.92 -41.61 13.52
C TRP A 507 15.40 -40.77 12.33
N GLY A 508 14.65 -40.80 11.22
CA GLY A 508 15.11 -40.19 9.97
C GLY A 508 14.16 -40.32 8.79
N VAL A 509 14.70 -40.11 7.60
CA VAL A 509 14.00 -40.25 6.31
C VAL A 509 14.86 -41.04 5.34
N VAL A 510 14.23 -41.92 4.56
CA VAL A 510 14.88 -42.66 3.47
C VAL A 510 14.14 -42.40 2.16
N THR A 511 14.86 -42.18 1.07
CA THR A 511 14.31 -41.88 -0.26
C THR A 511 14.73 -42.93 -1.28
N VAL A 512 14.04 -42.94 -2.43
CA VAL A 512 14.43 -43.79 -3.56
C VAL A 512 15.84 -43.45 -4.05
N GLY A 513 16.22 -42.17 -4.02
CA GLY A 513 17.58 -41.74 -4.38
C GLY A 513 18.64 -42.29 -3.44
N ASP A 514 18.37 -42.36 -2.13
CA ASP A 514 19.30 -42.95 -1.15
C ASP A 514 19.50 -44.45 -1.41
N LEU A 515 18.44 -45.15 -1.83
CA LEU A 515 18.49 -46.56 -2.21
C LEU A 515 19.27 -46.77 -3.52
N GLU A 516 18.99 -45.98 -4.56
CA GLU A 516 19.70 -46.03 -5.85
C GLU A 516 21.20 -45.77 -5.66
N GLU A 517 21.58 -44.72 -4.92
CA GLU A 517 22.97 -44.39 -4.61
C GLU A 517 23.68 -45.50 -3.83
N ALA A 518 22.98 -46.15 -2.90
CA ALA A 518 23.51 -47.27 -2.14
C ALA A 518 23.79 -48.50 -3.01
N LEU A 519 22.86 -48.82 -3.93
CA LEU A 519 23.01 -49.94 -4.86
C LEU A 519 24.12 -49.68 -5.88
N GLU A 520 24.25 -48.46 -6.41
CA GLU A 520 25.34 -48.07 -7.30
C GLU A 520 26.72 -48.17 -6.61
N ARG A 521 26.78 -47.89 -5.32
CA ARG A 521 27.98 -48.06 -4.49
C ARG A 521 28.26 -49.51 -4.08
N GLY A 522 27.46 -50.46 -4.56
CA GLY A 522 27.65 -51.89 -4.32
C GLY A 522 27.27 -52.34 -2.91
N LYS A 523 26.37 -51.63 -2.21
CA LYS A 523 25.83 -52.15 -0.95
C LYS A 523 24.99 -53.41 -1.20
N PRO A 524 25.12 -54.44 -0.35
CA PRO A 524 24.33 -55.66 -0.47
C PRO A 524 22.84 -55.39 -0.18
N LEU A 525 21.95 -56.18 -0.77
CA LEU A 525 20.49 -56.04 -0.58
C LEU A 525 20.05 -56.38 0.85
N GLU A 526 20.88 -57.11 1.60
CA GLU A 526 20.72 -57.43 3.01
C GLU A 526 21.12 -56.27 3.95
N ALA A 527 21.71 -55.20 3.43
CA ALA A 527 21.97 -53.99 4.20
C ALA A 527 20.65 -53.38 4.70
N LYS A 528 20.73 -52.52 5.72
CA LYS A 528 19.55 -52.00 6.40
C LYS A 528 19.26 -50.56 6.03
N VAL A 529 18.02 -50.12 6.26
CA VAL A 529 17.60 -48.72 6.09
C VAL A 529 18.47 -47.77 6.92
N GLU A 530 18.91 -48.17 8.12
CA GLU A 530 19.80 -47.37 8.97
C GLU A 530 21.13 -47.01 8.30
N ASP A 531 21.58 -47.81 7.32
CA ASP A 531 22.85 -47.59 6.63
C ASP A 531 22.76 -46.54 5.52
N ILE A 532 21.55 -46.17 5.09
CA ILE A 532 21.32 -45.29 3.93
C ILE A 532 20.42 -44.09 4.23
N GLY A 533 19.60 -44.16 5.28
CA GLY A 533 18.69 -43.07 5.64
C GLY A 533 19.39 -41.86 6.25
N THR A 534 18.79 -40.69 6.08
CA THR A 534 19.24 -39.45 6.73
C THR A 534 18.67 -39.36 8.14
N SER A 535 19.52 -39.38 9.16
CA SER A 535 19.13 -39.37 10.58
C SER A 535 19.08 -37.97 11.21
N TRP A 536 18.38 -37.87 12.34
CA TRP A 536 18.49 -36.73 13.26
C TRP A 536 19.92 -36.63 13.85
N PRO A 537 20.52 -35.43 14.02
CA PRO A 537 19.99 -34.07 13.90
C PRO A 537 20.17 -33.40 12.52
N HIS A 538 20.56 -34.16 11.50
CA HIS A 538 20.79 -33.61 10.15
C HIS A 538 19.50 -33.39 9.35
N LEU A 539 18.39 -33.96 9.83
CA LEU A 539 17.06 -33.84 9.27
C LEU A 539 16.46 -32.44 9.51
N LYS A 540 15.79 -31.90 8.50
CA LYS A 540 14.94 -30.71 8.64
C LYS A 540 13.50 -31.14 8.92
N VAL A 541 12.89 -30.48 9.88
CA VAL A 541 11.53 -30.77 10.39
C VAL A 541 10.69 -29.50 10.34
N ALA A 542 9.37 -29.67 10.18
CA ALA A 542 8.36 -28.63 10.35
C ALA A 542 7.66 -28.79 11.70
N PHE A 543 6.99 -27.74 12.14
CA PHE A 543 6.13 -27.75 13.32
C PHE A 543 4.66 -27.49 12.92
N PRO A 544 3.67 -28.06 13.63
CA PRO A 544 2.26 -27.89 13.32
C PRO A 544 1.80 -26.43 13.29
N ASP A 545 2.32 -25.62 14.21
CA ASP A 545 2.02 -24.20 14.40
C ASP A 545 2.79 -23.27 13.44
N SER A 546 3.73 -23.81 12.66
CA SER A 546 4.48 -23.02 11.69
C SER A 546 3.61 -22.72 10.45
N PRO A 547 3.75 -21.53 9.86
CA PRO A 547 3.15 -21.24 8.56
C PRO A 547 3.72 -22.12 7.44
N ILE A 548 2.88 -22.57 6.54
CA ILE A 548 3.30 -23.45 5.42
C ILE A 548 4.29 -22.73 4.48
N GLY A 549 4.22 -21.40 4.37
CA GLY A 549 5.16 -20.60 3.60
C GLY A 549 6.62 -20.71 4.11
N GLU A 550 6.82 -20.83 5.41
CA GLU A 550 8.14 -21.08 6.00
C GLU A 550 8.66 -22.47 5.62
N THR A 551 7.78 -23.48 5.71
CA THR A 551 8.07 -24.86 5.30
C THR A 551 8.46 -24.95 3.82
N LEU A 552 7.73 -24.26 2.93
CA LEU A 552 8.04 -24.20 1.51
C LEU A 552 9.42 -23.56 1.26
N ALA A 553 9.79 -22.50 1.97
CA ALA A 553 11.09 -21.87 1.85
C ALA A 553 12.22 -22.82 2.26
N GLN A 554 12.04 -23.56 3.36
CA GLN A 554 13.00 -24.57 3.82
C GLN A 554 13.14 -25.74 2.85
N MET A 555 12.01 -26.24 2.32
CA MET A 555 12.00 -27.30 1.31
C MET A 555 12.66 -26.84 0.01
N GLY A 556 12.38 -25.62 -0.45
CA GLY A 556 12.94 -25.04 -1.67
C GLY A 556 14.44 -24.82 -1.61
N ALA A 557 14.96 -24.27 -0.50
CA ALA A 557 16.39 -24.00 -0.32
C ALA A 557 17.28 -25.25 -0.39
N ARG A 558 16.72 -26.43 -0.09
CA ARG A 558 17.44 -27.71 -0.07
C ARG A 558 16.88 -28.75 -1.06
N GLY A 559 15.97 -28.35 -1.94
CA GLY A 559 15.35 -29.25 -2.92
C GLY A 559 14.53 -30.41 -2.32
N LEU A 560 14.07 -30.30 -1.06
CA LEU A 560 13.37 -31.36 -0.36
C LEU A 560 12.00 -31.63 -0.99
N GLY A 561 11.71 -32.89 -1.28
CA GLY A 561 10.40 -33.31 -1.79
C GLY A 561 9.33 -33.54 -0.71
N ARG A 562 9.78 -33.73 0.53
CA ARG A 562 8.94 -33.99 1.72
C ARG A 562 9.63 -33.49 2.98
N MET A 563 8.86 -33.13 4.00
CA MET A 563 9.39 -32.74 5.30
C MET A 563 8.56 -33.35 6.44
N PRO A 564 9.18 -34.03 7.41
CA PRO A 564 8.49 -34.50 8.62
C PRO A 564 7.99 -33.34 9.47
N VAL A 565 6.80 -33.49 10.03
CA VAL A 565 6.22 -32.58 11.01
C VAL A 565 6.32 -33.24 12.37
N VAL A 566 6.97 -32.59 13.32
CA VAL A 566 7.23 -33.13 14.66
C VAL A 566 6.68 -32.22 15.74
N ASP A 567 6.52 -32.77 16.94
CA ASP A 567 6.18 -31.96 18.10
C ASP A 567 7.33 -30.98 18.44
N ARG A 568 6.98 -29.79 18.90
CA ARG A 568 7.93 -28.74 19.28
C ARG A 568 8.64 -29.07 20.59
N GLU A 569 7.96 -29.78 21.48
CA GLU A 569 8.48 -30.22 22.77
C GLU A 569 9.20 -31.59 22.68
N ASP A 570 8.78 -32.45 21.75
CA ASP A 570 9.45 -33.73 21.45
C ASP A 570 9.75 -33.88 19.95
N PRO A 571 10.97 -33.51 19.49
CA PRO A 571 11.39 -33.63 18.09
C PRO A 571 11.41 -35.08 17.56
N TYR A 572 11.34 -36.08 18.43
CA TYR A 572 11.27 -37.48 18.06
C TYR A 572 9.83 -37.96 17.84
N HIS A 573 8.82 -37.15 18.18
CA HIS A 573 7.42 -37.49 17.98
C HIS A 573 6.94 -37.01 16.61
N LEU A 574 6.73 -37.95 15.68
CA LEU A 574 6.25 -37.67 14.33
C LEU A 574 4.73 -37.46 14.32
N LEU A 575 4.30 -36.25 13.99
CA LEU A 575 2.89 -35.84 13.93
C LEU A 575 2.30 -35.93 12.52
N GLY A 576 3.12 -35.73 11.50
CA GLY A 576 2.67 -35.67 10.11
C GLY A 576 3.82 -35.53 9.12
N ILE A 577 3.47 -35.35 7.84
CA ILE A 577 4.42 -35.00 6.77
C ILE A 577 3.83 -33.93 5.87
N VAL A 578 4.68 -33.05 5.37
CA VAL A 578 4.34 -32.10 4.30
C VAL A 578 4.99 -32.56 3.00
N ARG A 579 4.18 -32.71 1.96
CA ARG A 579 4.57 -33.07 0.59
C ARG A 579 4.36 -31.88 -0.34
N ARG A 580 4.93 -31.94 -1.55
CA ARG A 580 4.66 -30.92 -2.59
C ARG A 580 3.17 -30.80 -2.93
N GLY A 581 2.41 -31.89 -2.88
CA GLY A 581 0.96 -31.88 -3.07
C GLY A 581 0.22 -31.08 -2.00
N ASP A 582 0.64 -31.21 -0.74
CA ASP A 582 0.04 -30.51 0.40
C ASP A 582 0.26 -28.99 0.30
N ILE A 583 1.39 -28.57 -0.26
CA ILE A 583 1.66 -27.15 -0.55
C ILE A 583 0.69 -26.59 -1.60
N ILE A 584 0.33 -27.37 -2.62
CA ILE A 584 -0.66 -26.97 -3.62
C ILE A 584 -2.03 -26.84 -2.95
N GLN A 585 -2.41 -27.79 -2.11
CA GLN A 585 -3.66 -27.71 -1.34
C GLN A 585 -3.69 -26.50 -0.41
N ALA A 586 -2.56 -26.17 0.23
CA ALA A 586 -2.43 -24.99 1.06
C ALA A 586 -2.58 -23.69 0.25
N TYR A 587 -2.08 -23.68 -0.98
CA TYR A 587 -2.25 -22.55 -1.91
C TYR A 587 -3.72 -22.35 -2.28
N ASP A 588 -4.45 -23.42 -2.60
CA ASP A 588 -5.88 -23.36 -2.90
C ASP A 588 -6.70 -22.89 -1.69
N LEU A 589 -6.38 -23.40 -0.50
CA LEU A 589 -7.01 -22.98 0.76
C LEU A 589 -6.76 -21.50 1.05
N ALA A 590 -5.53 -21.03 0.85
CA ALA A 590 -5.16 -19.64 1.06
C ALA A 590 -5.82 -18.71 0.03
N LEU A 591 -5.98 -19.15 -1.23
CA LEU A 591 -6.73 -18.43 -2.26
C LEU A 591 -8.22 -18.32 -1.91
N ALA A 592 -8.83 -19.39 -1.40
CA ALA A 592 -10.22 -19.39 -0.95
C ALA A 592 -10.44 -18.37 0.19
N ARG A 593 -9.59 -18.39 1.23
CA ARG A 593 -9.60 -17.40 2.32
C ARG A 593 -9.46 -15.96 1.81
N ARG A 594 -8.62 -15.73 0.80
CA ARG A 594 -8.43 -14.41 0.19
C ARG A 594 -9.67 -13.94 -0.58
N ALA A 595 -10.34 -14.86 -1.29
CA ALA A 595 -11.58 -14.55 -1.99
C ALA A 595 -12.69 -14.16 -1.00
N GLU A 596 -12.81 -14.89 0.11
CA GLU A 596 -13.72 -14.56 1.21
C GLU A 596 -13.38 -13.22 1.86
N GLY A 597 -12.11 -12.96 2.17
CA GLY A 597 -11.66 -11.69 2.74
C GLY A 597 -11.95 -10.49 1.82
N ARG A 598 -11.81 -10.68 0.50
CA ARG A 598 -12.21 -9.66 -0.50
C ARG A 598 -13.71 -9.44 -0.52
N GLN A 599 -14.52 -10.50 -0.46
CA GLN A 599 -15.98 -10.38 -0.39
C GLN A 599 -16.43 -9.69 0.89
N ARG A 600 -15.85 -10.03 2.04
CA ARG A 600 -16.11 -9.37 3.32
C ARG A 600 -15.75 -7.88 3.28
N ALA A 601 -14.55 -7.54 2.81
CA ALA A 601 -14.14 -6.13 2.67
C ALA A 601 -15.07 -5.36 1.72
N MET A 602 -15.50 -5.97 0.61
CA MET A 602 -16.49 -5.37 -0.29
C MET A 602 -17.85 -5.19 0.37
N GLN A 603 -18.31 -6.14 1.19
CA GLN A 603 -19.56 -6.04 1.94
C GLN A 603 -19.50 -4.94 3.02
N THR A 604 -18.41 -4.84 3.77
CA THR A 604 -18.19 -3.76 4.75
C THR A 604 -18.19 -2.39 4.07
N GLN A 605 -17.56 -2.26 2.91
CA GLN A 605 -17.51 -0.99 2.17
C GLN A 605 -18.85 -0.63 1.52
N ARG A 606 -19.66 -1.62 1.11
CA ARG A 606 -21.01 -1.40 0.55
C ARG A 606 -22.02 -1.01 1.62
N ASN A 607 -21.91 -1.58 2.82
CA ASN A 607 -22.85 -1.29 3.91
C ASN A 607 -22.56 0.06 4.58
N ASN A 608 -21.30 0.50 4.59
CA ASN A 608 -20.93 1.83 5.10
C ASN A 608 -21.30 3.00 4.16
N ALA A 609 -21.80 2.72 2.96
CA ALA A 609 -21.94 3.73 1.91
C ALA A 609 -23.27 4.50 1.91
N ASP A 610 -24.35 4.01 2.53
CA ASP A 610 -25.67 4.66 2.39
C ASP A 610 -26.57 4.72 3.63
N ASP A 611 -26.28 4.02 4.73
CA ASP A 611 -27.01 4.21 5.99
C ASP A 611 -26.04 3.97 7.16
N ASN A 612 -26.17 4.73 8.26
CA ASN A 612 -25.36 4.64 9.49
C ASN A 612 -25.52 3.29 10.23
N ALA A 613 -25.35 2.17 9.53
CA ALA A 613 -25.52 0.81 9.99
C ALA A 613 -24.32 -0.05 9.57
N GLU A 614 -23.85 -0.84 10.52
CA GLU A 614 -22.64 -1.64 10.44
C GLU A 614 -23.01 -3.10 10.71
N LEU A 615 -22.27 -4.00 10.06
CA LEU A 615 -22.24 -5.40 10.46
C LEU A 615 -21.25 -5.54 11.61
N VAL A 616 -21.72 -6.03 12.74
CA VAL A 616 -20.94 -6.28 13.95
C VAL A 616 -20.75 -7.78 14.09
N ASP A 617 -19.49 -8.20 14.06
CA ASP A 617 -19.09 -9.57 14.34
C ASP A 617 -18.75 -9.71 15.83
N ILE A 618 -19.42 -10.65 16.51
CA ILE A 618 -19.33 -10.89 17.95
C ILE A 618 -18.88 -12.34 18.16
N PHE A 619 -17.68 -12.51 18.69
CA PHE A 619 -17.19 -13.81 19.17
C PHE A 619 -17.63 -14.01 20.61
N LEU A 620 -18.24 -15.16 20.89
CA LEU A 620 -18.63 -15.53 22.24
C LEU A 620 -17.60 -16.41 22.93
N TYR A 621 -17.25 -16.04 24.15
CA TYR A 621 -16.31 -16.75 25.01
C TYR A 621 -17.02 -17.44 26.18
N SER A 622 -16.32 -18.40 26.80
CA SER A 622 -16.73 -19.09 28.02
C SER A 622 -16.80 -18.10 29.19
N GLY A 623 -17.91 -17.37 29.33
CA GLY A 623 -18.09 -16.31 30.31
C GLY A 623 -19.04 -15.20 29.87
N ASP A 624 -19.38 -15.13 28.57
CA ASP A 624 -20.31 -14.12 28.07
C ASP A 624 -21.74 -14.32 28.57
N LYS A 625 -22.44 -13.22 28.89
CA LYS A 625 -23.79 -13.21 29.53
C LYS A 625 -24.87 -13.98 28.77
N VAL A 626 -24.66 -14.19 27.48
CA VAL A 626 -25.63 -14.84 26.58
C VAL A 626 -25.41 -16.34 26.44
N ILE A 627 -24.28 -16.88 26.90
CA ILE A 627 -23.97 -18.31 26.81
C ILE A 627 -25.05 -19.12 27.54
N GLY A 628 -25.63 -20.11 26.86
CA GLY A 628 -26.70 -20.95 27.39
C GLY A 628 -28.10 -20.35 27.29
N LYS A 629 -28.24 -19.08 26.90
CA LYS A 629 -29.54 -18.44 26.64
C LYS A 629 -29.99 -18.65 25.20
N THR A 630 -31.29 -18.63 24.99
CA THR A 630 -31.87 -18.65 23.64
C THR A 630 -31.89 -17.24 23.02
N VAL A 631 -31.91 -17.16 21.69
CA VAL A 631 -32.08 -15.87 20.97
C VAL A 631 -33.34 -15.14 21.45
N GLN A 632 -34.44 -15.85 21.74
CA GLN A 632 -35.67 -15.27 22.25
C GLN A 632 -35.53 -14.64 23.64
N GLU A 633 -34.68 -15.19 24.50
CA GLU A 633 -34.40 -14.63 25.84
C GLU A 633 -33.52 -13.37 25.77
N VAL A 634 -32.65 -13.28 24.75
CA VAL A 634 -31.73 -12.15 24.56
C VAL A 634 -32.37 -11.04 23.72
N ALA A 635 -33.30 -11.37 22.83
CA ALA A 635 -33.94 -10.43 21.91
C ALA A 635 -34.53 -9.16 22.57
N PRO A 636 -35.19 -9.21 23.75
CA PRO A 636 -35.71 -8.02 24.42
C PRO A 636 -34.64 -7.07 24.94
N GLN A 637 -33.39 -7.54 25.08
CA GLN A 637 -32.26 -6.76 25.58
C GLN A 637 -31.45 -6.14 24.44
N LEU A 638 -31.65 -6.59 23.20
CA LEU A 638 -30.95 -6.04 22.04
C LEU A 638 -31.38 -4.58 21.80
N PRO A 639 -30.46 -3.71 21.33
CA PRO A 639 -30.85 -2.36 20.91
C PRO A 639 -31.91 -2.41 19.81
N PRO A 640 -32.87 -1.47 19.77
CA PRO A 640 -34.06 -1.54 18.91
C PRO A 640 -33.76 -1.61 17.41
N ASP A 641 -32.62 -1.06 16.97
CA ASP A 641 -32.17 -1.09 15.57
C ASP A 641 -31.12 -2.20 15.30
N SER A 642 -31.14 -3.30 16.08
CA SER A 642 -30.20 -4.42 15.94
C SER A 642 -30.87 -5.75 15.58
N VAL A 643 -30.32 -6.47 14.61
CA VAL A 643 -30.83 -7.76 14.12
C VAL A 643 -29.69 -8.78 14.06
N LEU A 644 -29.91 -9.98 14.60
CA LEU A 644 -28.97 -11.09 14.46
C LEU A 644 -29.16 -11.76 13.09
N ILE A 645 -28.08 -11.89 12.34
CA ILE A 645 -28.11 -12.40 10.96
C ILE A 645 -27.72 -13.87 10.91
N SER A 646 -26.60 -14.22 11.53
CA SER A 646 -26.03 -15.57 11.45
C SER A 646 -25.24 -15.93 12.70
N ILE A 647 -25.23 -17.21 13.03
CA ILE A 647 -24.34 -17.79 14.04
C ILE A 647 -23.48 -18.84 13.33
N TYR A 648 -22.17 -18.66 13.31
CA TYR A 648 -21.22 -19.65 12.83
C TYR A 648 -20.68 -20.46 14.00
N ARG A 649 -20.88 -21.77 13.94
CA ARG A 649 -20.44 -22.72 14.97
C ARG A 649 -19.67 -23.86 14.33
N ASN A 650 -18.43 -24.08 14.73
CA ASN A 650 -17.56 -25.16 14.22
C ASN A 650 -17.55 -25.22 12.67
N GLY A 651 -17.42 -24.07 12.02
CA GLY A 651 -17.39 -23.95 10.55
C GLY A 651 -18.74 -24.12 9.85
N LYS A 652 -19.86 -24.29 10.58
CA LYS A 652 -21.21 -24.40 10.01
C LYS A 652 -22.06 -23.16 10.31
N LEU A 653 -22.80 -22.71 9.30
CA LEU A 653 -23.76 -21.61 9.42
C LEU A 653 -25.05 -22.12 10.08
N VAL A 654 -25.45 -21.46 11.15
CA VAL A 654 -26.73 -21.63 11.86
C VAL A 654 -27.53 -20.34 11.71
N ILE A 655 -28.75 -20.46 11.18
CA ILE A 655 -29.68 -19.33 11.09
C ILE A 655 -30.31 -19.14 12.48
N PRO A 656 -30.17 -17.96 13.11
CA PRO A 656 -30.69 -17.72 14.44
C PRO A 656 -32.23 -17.72 14.42
N HIS A 657 -32.82 -18.67 15.13
CA HIS A 657 -34.25 -18.72 15.45
C HIS A 657 -34.44 -18.47 16.95
N GLY A 658 -35.66 -18.15 17.39
CA GLY A 658 -35.92 -17.83 18.80
C GLY A 658 -35.45 -18.90 19.79
N ASN A 659 -35.48 -20.16 19.40
CA ASN A 659 -35.01 -21.30 20.20
C ASN A 659 -33.51 -21.62 20.05
N THR A 660 -32.77 -20.88 19.23
CA THR A 660 -31.33 -21.11 19.05
C THR A 660 -30.59 -20.69 20.31
N VAL A 661 -29.85 -21.62 20.91
CA VAL A 661 -29.06 -21.39 22.12
C VAL A 661 -27.65 -20.94 21.75
N PHE A 662 -27.17 -19.85 22.34
CA PHE A 662 -25.79 -19.38 22.17
C PHE A 662 -24.80 -20.29 22.91
N GLN A 663 -23.69 -20.63 22.25
CA GLN A 663 -22.63 -21.49 22.76
C GLN A 663 -21.27 -20.78 22.74
N SER A 664 -20.36 -21.24 23.60
CA SER A 664 -18.98 -20.73 23.60
C SER A 664 -18.31 -21.12 22.29
N GLY A 665 -17.58 -20.19 21.68
CA GLY A 665 -17.01 -20.34 20.35
C GLY A 665 -17.96 -20.00 19.19
N ASP A 666 -19.20 -19.58 19.47
CA ASP A 666 -20.08 -19.05 18.45
C ASP A 666 -19.53 -17.73 17.89
N HIS A 667 -19.54 -17.60 16.56
CA HIS A 667 -19.26 -16.37 15.85
C HIS A 667 -20.56 -15.79 15.29
N ILE A 668 -21.04 -14.71 15.90
CA ILE A 668 -22.34 -14.12 15.60
C ILE A 668 -22.14 -12.89 14.73
N THR A 669 -22.85 -12.82 13.62
CA THR A 669 -22.94 -11.60 12.82
C THR A 669 -24.27 -10.93 13.10
N ALA A 670 -24.22 -9.67 13.51
CA ALA A 670 -25.38 -8.82 13.78
C ALA A 670 -25.33 -7.58 12.88
N PHE A 671 -26.49 -7.07 12.49
CA PHE A 671 -26.65 -5.78 11.85
C PHE A 671 -27.12 -4.78 12.89
N SER A 672 -26.43 -3.64 13.03
CA SER A 672 -26.79 -2.62 14.02
C SER A 672 -26.36 -1.23 13.56
N ARG A 673 -27.02 -0.17 14.03
CA ARG A 673 -26.56 1.20 13.76
C ARG A 673 -25.23 1.48 14.44
N SER A 674 -24.35 2.27 13.82
CA SER A 674 -23.00 2.57 14.35
C SER A 674 -23.02 3.10 15.80
N LYS A 675 -24.07 3.85 16.18
CA LYS A 675 -24.27 4.39 17.54
C LYS A 675 -24.63 3.31 18.58
N ASP A 676 -25.24 2.21 18.14
CA ASP A 676 -25.83 1.17 18.99
C ASP A 676 -24.88 -0.04 19.15
N VAL A 677 -23.77 -0.10 18.38
CA VAL A 677 -22.75 -1.16 18.43
C VAL A 677 -22.22 -1.39 19.85
N LYS A 678 -21.97 -0.31 20.62
CA LYS A 678 -21.49 -0.43 22.01
C LYS A 678 -22.53 -1.06 22.92
N ALA A 679 -23.80 -0.67 22.79
CA ALA A 679 -24.90 -1.25 23.55
C ALA A 679 -25.10 -2.72 23.16
N LEU A 680 -25.04 -3.02 21.87
CA LEU A 680 -25.11 -4.39 21.36
C LEU A 680 -24.02 -5.28 21.98
N LEU A 681 -22.75 -4.85 21.94
CA LEU A 681 -21.65 -5.60 22.54
C LEU A 681 -21.83 -5.78 24.06
N HIS A 682 -22.35 -4.77 24.76
CA HIS A 682 -22.66 -4.85 26.18
C HIS A 682 -23.76 -5.88 26.48
N CYS A 683 -24.77 -6.05 25.62
CA CYS A 683 -25.80 -7.08 25.79
C CYS A 683 -25.23 -8.49 25.70
N PHE A 684 -24.23 -8.70 24.83
CA PHE A 684 -23.59 -10.00 24.66
C PHE A 684 -22.55 -10.29 25.75
N ARG A 685 -21.74 -9.31 26.13
CA ARG A 685 -20.53 -9.50 26.97
C ARG A 685 -20.64 -8.96 28.40
N GLY A 686 -21.59 -8.08 28.70
CA GLY A 686 -21.60 -7.31 29.95
C GLY A 686 -20.56 -6.18 29.96
N GLU A 687 -20.52 -5.38 31.05
CA GLU A 687 -19.41 -4.45 31.30
C GLU A 687 -18.14 -5.29 31.42
N SER A 688 -17.17 -5.05 30.55
CA SER A 688 -15.91 -5.78 30.52
C SER A 688 -15.02 -5.36 31.69
N ASN A 689 -15.39 -5.78 32.89
CA ASN A 689 -14.49 -6.02 34.01
C ASN A 689 -14.78 -7.45 34.46
N ILE A 690 -13.79 -8.34 34.32
CA ILE A 690 -13.85 -9.65 34.98
C ILE A 690 -14.06 -9.34 36.47
N GLU A 691 -15.16 -9.81 37.09
CA GLU A 691 -15.55 -9.48 38.46
C GLU A 691 -14.34 -9.54 39.41
N GLY A 692 -14.01 -8.39 40.02
CA GLY A 692 -12.90 -8.28 40.97
C GLY A 692 -11.51 -8.04 40.36
N THR A 693 -11.39 -7.71 39.06
CA THR A 693 -10.11 -7.33 38.42
C THR A 693 -10.23 -6.04 37.61
N GLU A 694 -9.13 -5.29 37.51
CA GLU A 694 -9.02 -4.05 36.74
C GLU A 694 -7.66 -3.93 36.02
N PHE A 695 -7.65 -3.12 34.95
CA PHE A 695 -6.42 -2.70 34.30
C PHE A 695 -5.91 -1.42 34.95
N VAL A 696 -4.69 -1.47 35.47
CA VAL A 696 -4.05 -0.32 36.12
C VAL A 696 -2.93 0.18 35.22
N GLU A 697 -2.94 1.47 34.92
CA GLU A 697 -1.83 2.16 34.26
C GLU A 697 -1.00 2.92 35.30
N ILE A 698 0.30 2.65 35.32
CA ILE A 698 1.23 3.15 36.33
C ILE A 698 2.38 3.84 35.63
N PHE A 699 2.62 5.11 35.96
CA PHE A 699 3.73 5.89 35.41
C PHE A 699 4.89 5.94 36.39
N LEU A 700 6.04 5.39 36.02
CA LEU A 700 7.22 5.40 36.88
C LEU A 700 7.92 6.77 36.89
N LYS A 701 8.20 7.28 38.07
CA LYS A 701 8.94 8.53 38.31
C LYS A 701 10.40 8.25 38.68
N GLU A 702 11.21 9.29 38.61
CA GLU A 702 12.59 9.24 39.06
C GLU A 702 12.63 9.10 40.59
N GLY A 703 13.20 8.00 41.09
CA GLY A 703 13.24 7.66 42.52
C GLY A 703 12.36 6.48 42.94
N ASP A 704 11.50 5.97 42.06
CA ASP A 704 10.65 4.80 42.34
C ASP A 704 11.49 3.53 42.57
N LYS A 705 11.11 2.70 43.57
CA LYS A 705 11.90 1.53 44.02
C LYS A 705 12.24 0.49 42.94
N VAL A 706 11.44 0.43 41.89
CA VAL A 706 11.60 -0.54 40.80
C VAL A 706 12.39 0.01 39.61
N ALA A 707 12.61 1.33 39.56
CA ALA A 707 13.44 1.94 38.52
C ALA A 707 14.87 1.38 38.58
N GLY A 708 15.34 0.84 37.45
CA GLY A 708 16.64 0.20 37.33
C GLY A 708 16.68 -1.30 37.69
N LYS A 709 15.56 -1.88 38.15
CA LYS A 709 15.44 -3.33 38.41
C LYS A 709 14.79 -4.06 37.24
N THR A 710 15.06 -5.36 37.12
CA THR A 710 14.41 -6.20 36.12
C THR A 710 13.01 -6.65 36.56
N VAL A 711 12.14 -6.98 35.61
CA VAL A 711 10.81 -7.57 35.89
C VAL A 711 10.96 -8.83 36.75
N GLN A 712 11.98 -9.65 36.50
CA GLN A 712 12.25 -10.87 37.29
C GLN A 712 12.62 -10.56 38.75
N GLU A 713 13.39 -9.50 39.00
CA GLU A 713 13.75 -9.08 40.37
C GLU A 713 12.55 -8.55 41.16
N VAL A 714 11.60 -7.92 40.46
CA VAL A 714 10.39 -7.31 41.05
C VAL A 714 9.23 -8.30 41.14
N ALA A 715 9.23 -9.37 40.32
CA ALA A 715 8.14 -10.34 40.22
C ALA A 715 7.74 -10.97 41.57
N SER A 716 8.70 -11.17 42.48
CA SER A 716 8.44 -11.71 43.83
C SER A 716 7.76 -10.73 44.79
N GLN A 717 7.70 -9.45 44.43
CA GLN A 717 7.11 -8.36 45.22
C GLN A 717 5.75 -7.93 44.67
N LEU A 718 5.41 -8.32 43.43
CA LEU A 718 4.11 -8.03 42.84
C LEU A 718 3.00 -8.86 43.52
N PRO A 719 1.76 -8.36 43.60
CA PRO A 719 0.63 -9.17 44.04
C PRO A 719 0.54 -10.48 43.24
N PRO A 720 0.21 -11.63 43.89
CA PRO A 720 0.30 -12.95 43.27
C PRO A 720 -0.60 -13.11 42.04
N ASP A 721 -1.71 -12.37 41.97
CA ASP A 721 -2.64 -12.38 40.83
C ASP A 721 -2.52 -11.08 39.99
N SER A 722 -1.30 -10.61 39.78
CA SER A 722 -1.03 -9.47 38.90
C SER A 722 -0.16 -9.86 37.69
N VAL A 723 -0.53 -9.38 36.51
CA VAL A 723 0.18 -9.63 35.25
C VAL A 723 0.54 -8.30 34.63
N LEU A 724 1.84 -8.08 34.40
CA LEU A 724 2.30 -6.94 33.61
C LEU A 724 2.05 -7.23 32.13
N ILE A 725 1.28 -6.37 31.47
CA ILE A 725 0.84 -6.58 30.09
C ILE A 725 1.77 -5.87 29.11
N SER A 726 2.12 -4.63 29.41
CA SER A 726 2.97 -3.83 28.53
C SER A 726 3.69 -2.72 29.27
N ILE A 727 4.86 -2.36 28.77
CA ILE A 727 5.60 -1.17 29.19
C ILE A 727 5.72 -0.26 27.97
N ARG A 728 5.24 0.98 28.07
CA ARG A 728 5.37 1.98 27.01
C ARG A 728 6.44 2.98 27.41
N ARG A 729 7.55 2.99 26.66
CA ARG A 729 8.71 3.87 26.85
C ARG A 729 8.91 4.72 25.61
N ASN A 730 8.88 6.04 25.74
CA ASN A 730 9.08 6.97 24.61
C ASN A 730 8.22 6.63 23.37
N GLY A 731 6.96 6.21 23.61
CA GLY A 731 6.01 5.84 22.55
C GLY A 731 6.20 4.44 21.94
N LYS A 732 7.21 3.65 22.35
CA LYS A 732 7.38 2.25 21.94
C LYS A 732 6.74 1.30 22.95
N LEU A 733 5.99 0.32 22.44
CA LEU A 733 5.43 -0.77 23.23
C LEU A 733 6.48 -1.86 23.44
N ILE A 734 6.73 -2.22 24.70
CA ILE A 734 7.68 -3.26 25.12
C ILE A 734 6.86 -4.33 25.84
N VAL A 735 7.03 -5.59 25.42
CA VAL A 735 6.45 -6.74 26.12
C VAL A 735 7.35 -7.06 27.31
N PRO A 736 6.84 -7.04 28.55
CA PRO A 736 7.66 -7.27 29.73
C PRO A 736 8.08 -8.75 29.80
N HIS A 737 9.36 -9.01 29.55
CA HIS A 737 10.03 -10.29 29.84
C HIS A 737 10.85 -10.18 31.13
N GLY A 738 11.23 -11.30 31.75
CA GLY A 738 11.98 -11.32 33.02
C GLY A 738 13.22 -10.43 33.03
N SER A 739 13.95 -10.33 31.90
CA SER A 739 15.14 -9.47 31.74
C SER A 739 14.84 -7.99 31.47
N THR A 740 13.58 -7.60 31.36
CA THR A 740 13.18 -6.22 31.02
C THR A 740 13.42 -5.32 32.23
N VAL A 741 14.22 -4.27 32.06
CA VAL A 741 14.53 -3.31 33.14
C VAL A 741 13.53 -2.16 33.12
N PHE A 742 12.91 -1.87 34.26
CA PHE A 742 12.05 -0.68 34.42
C PHE A 742 12.89 0.60 34.42
N GLN A 743 12.40 1.65 33.76
CA GLN A 743 13.07 2.95 33.70
C GLN A 743 12.12 4.08 34.14
N PRO A 744 12.65 5.16 34.74
CA PRO A 744 11.87 6.39 34.94
C PRO A 744 11.28 6.87 33.61
N GLY A 745 9.99 7.22 33.61
CA GLY A 745 9.24 7.60 32.41
C GLY A 745 8.50 6.45 31.72
N ASP A 746 8.60 5.22 32.23
CA ASP A 746 7.81 4.09 31.74
C ASP A 746 6.33 4.20 32.13
N HIS A 747 5.44 3.98 31.16
CA HIS A 747 4.01 3.74 31.39
C HIS A 747 3.74 2.23 31.38
N ILE A 748 3.45 1.66 32.53
CA ILE A 748 3.21 0.23 32.71
C ILE A 748 1.71 -0.02 32.73
N THR A 749 1.23 -0.93 31.90
CA THR A 749 -0.14 -1.46 31.98
C THR A 749 -0.09 -2.83 32.63
N ALA A 750 -0.86 -3.01 33.69
CA ALA A 750 -0.96 -4.26 34.42
C ALA A 750 -2.43 -4.67 34.60
N PHE A 751 -2.67 -5.97 34.65
CA PHE A 751 -3.95 -6.57 35.02
C PHE A 751 -3.84 -7.12 36.43
N VAL A 752 -4.72 -6.71 37.33
CA VAL A 752 -4.65 -7.04 38.76
C VAL A 752 -6.05 -7.18 39.34
N ARG A 753 -6.18 -7.89 40.47
CA ARG A 753 -7.42 -7.84 41.26
C ARG A 753 -7.67 -6.43 41.79
N THR A 754 -8.91 -5.97 41.77
CA THR A 754 -9.32 -4.63 42.23
C THR A 754 -8.90 -4.37 43.68
N GLU A 755 -8.92 -5.40 44.53
CA GLU A 755 -8.46 -5.32 45.93
C GLU A 755 -6.93 -5.20 46.11
N ASP A 756 -6.16 -5.52 45.07
CA ASP A 756 -4.69 -5.51 45.08
C ASP A 756 -4.09 -4.37 44.25
N ALA A 757 -4.92 -3.53 43.62
CA ALA A 757 -4.47 -2.42 42.78
C ALA A 757 -3.63 -1.39 43.55
N GLU A 758 -4.03 -1.04 44.79
CA GLU A 758 -3.23 -0.16 45.65
C GLU A 758 -1.90 -0.81 46.06
N LYS A 759 -1.88 -2.12 46.29
CA LYS A 759 -0.64 -2.85 46.62
C LYS A 759 0.32 -2.85 45.43
N LEU A 760 -0.19 -3.08 44.21
CA LEU A 760 0.59 -3.00 42.99
C LEU A 760 1.20 -1.59 42.81
N PHE A 761 0.40 -0.54 43.05
CA PHE A 761 0.88 0.83 42.99
C PHE A 761 1.99 1.09 44.01
N HIS A 762 1.83 0.64 45.26
CA HIS A 762 2.85 0.74 46.30
C HIS A 762 4.12 -0.06 46.00
N CYS A 763 4.03 -1.25 45.41
CA CYS A 763 5.20 -2.03 45.03
C CYS A 763 6.04 -1.36 43.94
N LEU A 764 5.38 -0.63 43.03
CA LEU A 764 6.06 0.02 41.90
C LEU A 764 6.57 1.43 42.25
N HIS A 765 5.85 2.22 43.05
CA HIS A 765 6.25 3.60 43.41
C HIS A 765 6.98 3.74 44.76
N GLY A 766 6.57 2.96 45.77
CA GLY A 766 6.81 3.27 47.18
C GLY A 766 8.22 2.99 47.69
#